data_AF-A0A8J1VMD1-F1
#
_entry.id   AF-A0A8J1VMD1-F1
#
_cell.length_a   1.000
_cell.length_b   1.000
_cell.length_c   1.000
_cell.angle_alpha   90.00
_cell.angle_beta   90.00
_cell.angle_gamma   90.00
#
_symmetry.space_group_name_H-M   'P 1'
#
loop_
_entity.id
_entity.type
_entity.pdbx_description
1 polymer ?
#
loop_
_entity_poly.entity_id
_entity_poly.type
_entity_poly.pdbx_seq_one_letter_code
_entity_poly.pdbx_strand_id
1 'polypeptide(L)'
;MNSYWAQQECEVIPACVVRPRDTKELSTAIGILKGEFDEQGGLVGEETGHGLFAIRGGGHSPVPGAASISEGVLIDLGLFNEVILSEDRSSVIIGAGARWADVSRNLDAKGLAVVGGRNSAVGVGGLILGGGISFFSPQFGLACSNILSYEVILASGQVANASATINSDLWRALKGGTNNFGIVTRFTTRAFPFGQIWSGFLYMPSSRATKVLAAFHQCVGRADVDHHAAGPLACFTHIHAIGLQLISVNLAYTKVPEKAKEWPACWATSSFSLLWRLWSTCKVQSLTSATNELAMLNSPGRRQVFGTTTIKNDPRTLAIAYDAYRETTVSIRRIQVKGLVFTLVLQPLLPDWAHRGDPNMLGLEDTHEPLVMISFTVNWTNARDDSFVKKITQKTIERIEAFAEANGTGHRYRYLNYCAEWQRPFEGYGEENTRFLQATGTETAVSPVPLSPQYSEDSDCTCGHTEEGERLCAIYHREALRSTRLVQGTGARVRRMLLAAREGKPLKVGILGGSVSACHGVHPSPDYPQGDPDGPGCYTSILKAWVQSTFPGADHEFMNGAIGGMDSSYYAFCGTHHVATDADLLILEFDVNDQTDLIYQAFFDQLVRVLLDFKSLPAIVILGAWAPQVAQDQGYDDPQTVHLPIAAYLDVPLKRMMWNTYLRWPSSLVKAFYQPDNLHPNARGHETISSTKPFSSLIDIPFPLDTLHLVDPVTPPEGWATTFDLAPLAALESEARHFALPTTPYSIPPVGLFTPLRDVIDPSKPDPSSASHILGLPHPRTFCADANDDKHPMAPTTHEGWEPFVWNSEKHYWVSSIPGARIRVEIEVNAGSIAVYYFRSQDYDLGDAHCWVDDNEKGAVRLAGYWTKQYNMAVVAYIDEKVTPGDHYVTCEVLETSSHPHNAEARNFRIVAVMAT
;
A
#
# COMPACT_ATOMS: atom_id res chain seq x y z
N MET A 1 -2.62 14.38 -9.12
CA MET A 1 -3.76 13.45 -9.31
C MET A 1 -4.12 13.39 -10.79
N ASN A 2 -3.85 12.28 -11.47
CA ASN A 2 -4.21 11.98 -12.88
C ASN A 2 -4.28 10.44 -13.07
N SER A 3 -4.76 9.70 -12.06
CA SER A 3 -4.71 8.22 -12.04
C SER A 3 -5.78 7.55 -12.93
N TYR A 4 -6.85 8.26 -13.28
CA TYR A 4 -7.93 7.77 -14.15
C TYR A 4 -8.01 8.57 -15.45
N TRP A 5 -8.58 7.95 -16.48
CA TRP A 5 -8.79 8.61 -17.76
C TRP A 5 -9.95 9.61 -17.73
N ALA A 6 -11.08 9.22 -17.15
CA ALA A 6 -12.29 10.04 -17.05
C ALA A 6 -12.38 10.75 -15.69
N GLN A 7 -12.72 12.04 -15.71
CA GLN A 7 -12.77 12.87 -14.50
C GLN A 7 -13.84 12.39 -13.50
N GLN A 8 -15.01 11.96 -13.97
CA GLN A 8 -16.06 11.46 -13.07
C GLN A 8 -15.68 10.18 -12.33
N GLU A 9 -14.71 9.41 -12.84
CA GLU A 9 -14.21 8.22 -12.14
C GLU A 9 -13.29 8.60 -10.97
N CYS A 10 -12.53 9.70 -11.10
CA CYS A 10 -11.74 10.27 -10.01
C CYS A 10 -12.59 10.77 -8.84
N GLU A 11 -13.87 11.06 -9.07
CA GLU A 11 -14.81 11.57 -8.07
C GLU A 11 -15.43 10.45 -7.23
N VAL A 12 -15.26 9.19 -7.64
CA VAL A 12 -15.67 8.01 -6.89
C VAL A 12 -14.54 7.64 -5.94
N ILE A 13 -14.71 7.92 -4.65
CA ILE A 13 -13.67 7.83 -3.63
C ILE A 13 -13.75 6.50 -2.87
N PRO A 14 -12.74 5.62 -2.99
CA PRO A 14 -12.70 4.38 -2.21
C PRO A 14 -12.32 4.65 -0.76
N ALA A 15 -12.77 3.80 0.15
CA ALA A 15 -12.36 3.85 1.55
C ALA A 15 -10.87 3.51 1.70
N CYS A 16 -10.36 2.57 0.90
CA CYS A 16 -8.94 2.28 0.81
C CYS A 16 -8.53 1.81 -0.58
N VAL A 17 -7.25 1.96 -0.91
CA VAL A 17 -6.67 1.46 -2.16
C VAL A 17 -5.60 0.43 -1.82
N VAL A 18 -5.82 -0.81 -2.24
CA VAL A 18 -4.86 -1.90 -2.13
C VAL A 18 -4.13 -2.01 -3.46
N ARG A 19 -2.79 -1.92 -3.43
CA ARG A 19 -1.93 -2.01 -4.62
C ARG A 19 -1.05 -3.25 -4.49
N PRO A 20 -1.58 -4.46 -4.79
CA PRO A 20 -0.81 -5.68 -4.63
C PRO A 20 0.37 -5.69 -5.60
N ARG A 21 1.54 -6.05 -5.08
CA ARG A 21 2.82 -6.16 -5.82
C ARG A 21 2.93 -7.48 -6.57
N ASP A 22 2.29 -8.51 -6.06
CA ASP A 22 2.31 -9.84 -6.63
C ASP A 22 1.00 -10.60 -6.39
N THR A 23 0.93 -11.78 -6.99
CA THR A 23 -0.23 -12.68 -6.96
C THR A 23 -0.58 -13.13 -5.54
N LYS A 24 0.39 -13.21 -4.61
CA LYS A 24 0.17 -13.65 -3.22
C LYS A 24 -0.51 -12.54 -2.42
N GLU A 25 -0.06 -11.29 -2.57
CA GLU A 25 -0.72 -10.14 -1.93
C GLU A 25 -2.14 -9.96 -2.45
N LEU A 26 -2.34 -10.09 -3.76
CA LEU A 26 -3.67 -10.02 -4.35
C LEU A 26 -4.57 -11.16 -3.83
N SER A 27 -4.06 -12.39 -3.81
CA SER A 27 -4.76 -13.56 -3.24
C SER A 27 -5.19 -13.31 -1.79
N THR A 28 -4.30 -12.74 -0.98
CA THR A 28 -4.58 -12.41 0.43
C THR A 28 -5.65 -11.32 0.52
N ALA A 29 -5.54 -10.25 -0.28
CA ALA A 29 -6.55 -9.19 -0.31
C ALA A 29 -7.93 -9.73 -0.70
N ILE A 30 -8.00 -10.65 -1.66
CA ILE A 30 -9.26 -11.30 -2.06
C ILE A 30 -9.76 -12.27 -1.01
N GLY A 31 -8.89 -13.00 -0.32
CA GLY A 31 -9.28 -13.83 0.83
C GLY A 31 -9.93 -13.01 1.96
N ILE A 32 -9.36 -11.84 2.28
CA ILE A 32 -9.94 -10.92 3.27
C ILE A 32 -11.31 -10.40 2.80
N LEU A 33 -11.39 -9.94 1.55
CA LEU A 33 -12.66 -9.45 0.99
C LEU A 33 -13.71 -10.57 0.94
N LYS A 34 -13.31 -11.82 0.66
CA LYS A 34 -14.22 -12.96 0.68
C LYS A 34 -14.75 -13.25 2.08
N GLY A 35 -13.89 -13.17 3.11
CA GLY A 35 -14.31 -13.29 4.50
C GLY A 35 -15.35 -12.22 4.89
N GLU A 36 -15.07 -10.95 4.56
CA GLU A 36 -16.01 -9.85 4.80
C GLU A 36 -17.36 -10.07 4.08
N PHE A 37 -17.32 -10.54 2.84
CA PHE A 37 -18.52 -10.89 2.08
C PHE A 37 -19.35 -11.98 2.78
N ASP A 38 -18.70 -13.02 3.30
CA ASP A 38 -19.37 -14.13 3.98
C ASP A 38 -19.95 -13.70 5.34
N GLU A 39 -19.23 -12.88 6.10
CA GLU A 39 -19.69 -12.33 7.38
C GLU A 39 -20.92 -11.42 7.22
N GLN A 40 -21.02 -10.69 6.10
CA GLN A 40 -22.22 -9.92 5.74
C GLN A 40 -23.39 -10.80 5.24
N GLY A 41 -23.28 -12.13 5.33
CA GLY A 41 -24.31 -13.07 4.89
C GLY A 41 -24.45 -13.16 3.37
N GLY A 42 -23.41 -12.76 2.62
CA GLY A 42 -23.42 -12.68 1.17
C GLY A 42 -24.24 -11.52 0.60
N LEU A 43 -24.66 -10.57 1.45
CA LEU A 43 -25.41 -9.38 1.04
C LEU A 43 -24.42 -8.31 0.55
N VAL A 44 -24.56 -7.85 -0.70
CA VAL A 44 -23.79 -6.74 -1.28
C VAL A 44 -24.62 -5.94 -2.27
N GLY A 45 -24.28 -4.68 -2.51
CA GLY A 45 -24.90 -3.87 -3.55
C GLY A 45 -26.16 -3.16 -3.09
N GLU A 46 -27.29 -3.29 -3.81
CA GLU A 46 -28.54 -2.58 -3.47
C GLU A 46 -29.08 -2.94 -2.08
N GLU A 47 -28.75 -4.13 -1.58
CA GLU A 47 -29.21 -4.63 -0.27
C GLU A 47 -28.42 -4.04 0.92
N THR A 48 -27.15 -3.68 0.74
CA THR A 48 -26.29 -3.04 1.76
C THR A 48 -26.02 -1.55 1.50
N GLY A 49 -26.48 -1.03 0.36
CA GLY A 49 -26.32 0.36 -0.07
C GLY A 49 -24.96 0.74 -0.64
N HIS A 50 -23.98 -0.19 -0.68
CA HIS A 50 -22.64 0.01 -1.24
C HIS A 50 -22.00 -1.31 -1.69
N GLY A 51 -21.03 -1.25 -2.60
CA GLY A 51 -20.28 -2.42 -3.07
C GLY A 51 -19.03 -2.69 -2.22
N LEU A 52 -18.60 -3.95 -2.19
CA LEU A 52 -17.48 -4.37 -1.33
C LEU A 52 -16.10 -3.95 -1.89
N PHE A 53 -15.86 -4.20 -3.18
CA PHE A 53 -14.62 -3.81 -3.83
C PHE A 53 -14.77 -3.56 -5.33
N ALA A 54 -13.84 -2.82 -5.91
CA ALA A 54 -13.67 -2.67 -7.36
C ALA A 54 -12.23 -2.94 -7.79
N ILE A 55 -12.02 -3.18 -9.08
CA ILE A 55 -10.72 -3.52 -9.65
C ILE A 55 -10.32 -2.49 -10.69
N ARG A 56 -9.07 -2.03 -10.59
CA ARG A 56 -8.47 -1.13 -11.57
C ARG A 56 -7.27 -1.77 -12.24
N GLY A 57 -7.37 -1.94 -13.56
CA GLY A 57 -6.20 -2.09 -14.45
C GLY A 57 -5.67 -0.72 -14.87
N GLY A 58 -5.93 -0.30 -16.11
CA GLY A 58 -5.51 1.01 -16.62
C GLY A 58 -6.45 2.19 -16.34
N GLY A 59 -7.63 1.95 -15.73
CA GLY A 59 -8.59 3.02 -15.36
C GLY A 59 -9.17 3.82 -16.53
N HIS A 60 -9.43 3.16 -17.68
CA HIS A 60 -9.88 3.82 -18.92
C HIS A 60 -11.40 3.79 -19.15
N SER A 61 -12.17 3.08 -18.31
CA SER A 61 -13.63 3.11 -18.40
C SER A 61 -14.15 4.48 -17.97
N PRO A 62 -15.11 5.09 -18.71
CA PRO A 62 -15.79 6.31 -18.27
C PRO A 62 -17.03 6.03 -17.40
N VAL A 63 -17.38 4.76 -17.16
CA VAL A 63 -18.54 4.38 -16.34
C VAL A 63 -18.17 4.54 -14.85
N PRO A 64 -18.83 5.46 -14.11
CA PRO A 64 -18.62 5.65 -12.68
C PRO A 64 -18.68 4.32 -11.92
N GLY A 65 -17.62 4.00 -11.18
CA GLY A 65 -17.56 2.81 -10.35
C GLY A 65 -17.10 1.54 -11.07
N ALA A 66 -16.76 1.63 -12.37
CA ALA A 66 -16.24 0.47 -13.11
C ALA A 66 -14.76 0.21 -12.84
N ALA A 67 -14.01 1.23 -12.43
CA ALA A 67 -12.58 1.15 -12.10
C ALA A 67 -12.25 1.83 -10.75
N SER A 68 -13.28 2.24 -10.00
CA SER A 68 -13.22 2.81 -8.66
C SER A 68 -14.45 2.34 -7.87
N ILE A 69 -14.54 2.66 -6.59
CA ILE A 69 -15.71 2.33 -5.77
C ILE A 69 -15.90 3.39 -4.69
N SER A 70 -17.14 3.65 -4.28
CA SER A 70 -17.43 4.55 -3.16
C SER A 70 -17.43 3.74 -1.87
N GLU A 71 -16.71 4.19 -0.85
CA GLU A 71 -16.66 3.59 0.50
C GLU A 71 -16.20 2.12 0.56
N GLY A 72 -15.90 1.47 -0.57
CA GLY A 72 -15.36 0.12 -0.65
C GLY A 72 -13.86 0.08 -0.90
N VAL A 73 -13.32 -1.13 -1.08
CA VAL A 73 -11.90 -1.35 -1.35
C VAL A 73 -11.60 -1.26 -2.84
N LEU A 74 -10.63 -0.44 -3.22
CA LEU A 74 -10.12 -0.45 -4.60
C LEU A 74 -8.88 -1.32 -4.71
N ILE A 75 -8.98 -2.42 -5.46
CA ILE A 75 -7.85 -3.25 -5.87
C ILE A 75 -7.22 -2.64 -7.13
N ASP A 76 -6.08 -1.98 -6.99
CA ASP A 76 -5.34 -1.38 -8.10
C ASP A 76 -4.15 -2.24 -8.53
N LEU A 77 -4.30 -2.87 -9.71
CA LEU A 77 -3.33 -3.80 -10.27
C LEU A 77 -2.14 -3.10 -10.93
N GLY A 78 -2.00 -1.78 -10.84
CA GLY A 78 -0.97 -1.01 -11.55
C GLY A 78 0.49 -1.41 -11.29
N LEU A 79 0.77 -2.25 -10.29
CA LEU A 79 2.10 -2.83 -10.05
C LEU A 79 2.35 -4.15 -10.81
N PHE A 80 1.30 -4.82 -11.30
CA PHE A 80 1.40 -5.90 -12.30
C PHE A 80 1.62 -5.30 -13.69
N ASN A 81 2.79 -4.71 -13.90
CA ASN A 81 3.15 -4.00 -15.12
C ASN A 81 4.27 -4.68 -15.91
N GLU A 82 4.53 -5.96 -15.62
CA GLU A 82 5.58 -6.74 -16.27
C GLU A 82 5.30 -6.99 -17.76
N VAL A 83 6.37 -7.07 -18.54
CA VAL A 83 6.36 -7.48 -19.96
C VAL A 83 7.55 -8.42 -20.16
N ILE A 84 7.30 -9.72 -20.04
CA ILE A 84 8.33 -10.76 -20.00
C ILE A 84 8.24 -11.58 -21.28
N LEU A 85 9.30 -11.53 -22.09
CA LEU A 85 9.41 -12.31 -23.32
C LEU A 85 9.89 -13.73 -22.99
N SER A 86 9.25 -14.74 -23.57
CA SER A 86 9.71 -16.13 -23.53
C SER A 86 11.09 -16.32 -24.17
N GLU A 87 11.83 -17.35 -23.74
CA GLU A 87 13.18 -17.64 -24.27
C GLU A 87 13.19 -17.88 -25.78
N ASP A 88 12.18 -18.58 -26.30
CA ASP A 88 12.00 -18.86 -27.73
C ASP A 88 11.39 -17.68 -28.51
N ARG A 89 11.01 -16.61 -27.79
CA ARG A 89 10.40 -15.37 -28.31
C ARG A 89 9.06 -15.58 -29.02
N SER A 90 8.38 -16.71 -28.78
CA SER A 90 7.09 -17.04 -29.39
C SER A 90 5.89 -16.47 -28.62
N SER A 91 6.10 -16.08 -27.37
CA SER A 91 5.07 -15.54 -26.47
C SER A 91 5.59 -14.47 -25.51
N VAL A 92 4.68 -13.65 -24.98
CA VAL A 92 4.96 -12.62 -23.98
C VAL A 92 3.97 -12.75 -22.83
N ILE A 93 4.47 -12.73 -21.59
CA ILE A 93 3.65 -12.55 -20.39
C ILE A 93 3.52 -11.04 -20.13
N ILE A 94 2.28 -10.57 -20.00
CA ILE A 94 1.95 -9.17 -19.76
C ILE A 94 1.12 -9.07 -18.48
N GLY A 95 1.55 -8.24 -17.53
CA GLY A 95 0.81 -7.98 -16.30
C GLY A 95 -0.49 -7.21 -16.55
N ALA A 96 -1.52 -7.48 -15.75
CA ALA A 96 -2.87 -6.94 -15.95
C ALA A 96 -2.99 -5.42 -15.71
N GLY A 97 -2.07 -4.85 -14.94
CA GLY A 97 -1.94 -3.41 -14.70
C GLY A 97 -1.16 -2.65 -15.78
N ALA A 98 -0.52 -3.35 -16.72
CA ALA A 98 0.26 -2.71 -17.78
C ALA A 98 -0.62 -1.84 -18.70
N ARG A 99 0.01 -0.85 -19.35
CA ARG A 99 -0.60 -0.05 -20.42
C ARG A 99 0.01 -0.42 -21.77
N TRP A 100 -0.75 -0.22 -22.86
CA TRP A 100 -0.27 -0.54 -24.20
C TRP A 100 0.95 0.29 -24.65
N ALA A 101 1.15 1.48 -24.05
CA ALA A 101 2.37 2.27 -24.20
C ALA A 101 3.62 1.48 -23.78
N ASP A 102 3.55 0.77 -22.67
CA ASP A 102 4.69 0.06 -22.08
C ASP A 102 4.98 -1.23 -22.84
N VAL A 103 3.92 -1.97 -23.18
CA VAL A 103 4.00 -3.19 -23.98
C VAL A 103 4.60 -2.91 -25.36
N SER A 104 4.04 -1.96 -26.12
CA SER A 104 4.54 -1.67 -27.47
C SER A 104 5.98 -1.18 -27.45
N ARG A 105 6.37 -0.34 -26.48
CA ARG A 105 7.73 0.19 -26.38
C ARG A 105 8.75 -0.91 -26.08
N ASN A 106 8.39 -1.84 -25.20
CA ASN A 106 9.24 -2.97 -24.82
C ASN A 106 9.46 -3.94 -25.99
N LEU A 107 8.44 -4.17 -26.81
CA LEU A 107 8.47 -5.10 -27.93
C LEU A 107 9.01 -4.50 -29.24
N ASP A 108 8.75 -3.22 -29.51
CA ASP A 108 9.33 -2.48 -30.65
C ASP A 108 10.86 -2.59 -30.61
N ALA A 109 11.47 -2.41 -29.44
CA ALA A 109 12.91 -2.53 -29.22
C ALA A 109 13.47 -3.93 -29.52
N LYS A 110 12.60 -4.95 -29.53
CA LYS A 110 12.94 -6.35 -29.79
C LYS A 110 12.52 -6.81 -31.19
N GLY A 111 11.92 -5.94 -32.02
CA GLY A 111 11.40 -6.32 -33.34
C GLY A 111 10.24 -7.31 -33.27
N LEU A 112 9.40 -7.19 -32.24
CA LEU A 112 8.23 -8.05 -32.01
C LEU A 112 6.97 -7.23 -31.82
N ALA A 113 5.82 -7.85 -32.04
CA ALA A 113 4.52 -7.33 -31.63
C ALA A 113 3.62 -8.45 -31.11
N VAL A 114 2.53 -8.03 -30.48
CA VAL A 114 1.43 -8.89 -30.02
C VAL A 114 0.11 -8.28 -30.49
N VAL A 115 -0.95 -9.08 -30.55
CA VAL A 115 -2.29 -8.57 -30.88
C VAL A 115 -2.83 -7.79 -29.68
N GLY A 116 -2.71 -6.47 -29.75
CA GLY A 116 -2.98 -5.57 -28.62
C GLY A 116 -3.76 -4.31 -28.96
N GLY A 117 -3.96 -3.45 -27.96
CA GLY A 117 -4.72 -2.22 -28.06
C GLY A 117 -4.09 -1.16 -28.97
N ARG A 118 -4.94 -0.39 -29.66
CA ARG A 118 -4.53 0.66 -30.60
C ARG A 118 -4.24 2.02 -29.94
N ASN A 119 -4.67 2.23 -28.69
CA ASN A 119 -4.46 3.47 -27.95
C ASN A 119 -3.50 3.19 -26.78
N SER A 120 -2.39 3.93 -26.72
CA SER A 120 -1.30 3.67 -25.78
C SER A 120 -1.68 3.89 -24.31
N ALA A 121 -2.66 4.75 -24.01
CA ALA A 121 -3.10 5.03 -22.65
C ALA A 121 -4.00 3.93 -22.06
N VAL A 122 -4.56 3.05 -22.90
CA VAL A 122 -5.50 2.00 -22.48
C VAL A 122 -4.75 0.90 -21.70
N GLY A 123 -5.38 0.41 -20.63
CA GLY A 123 -4.87 -0.71 -19.85
C GLY A 123 -5.06 -2.06 -20.55
N VAL A 124 -4.13 -2.98 -20.31
CA VAL A 124 -4.13 -4.31 -20.91
C VAL A 124 -5.32 -5.14 -20.44
N GLY A 125 -5.54 -5.24 -19.13
CA GLY A 125 -6.54 -6.13 -18.54
C GLY A 125 -7.96 -5.92 -19.08
N GLY A 126 -8.50 -4.71 -18.90
CA GLY A 126 -9.85 -4.39 -19.37
C GLY A 126 -10.03 -4.55 -20.87
N LEU A 127 -9.04 -4.15 -21.69
CA LEU A 127 -9.15 -4.25 -23.14
C LEU A 127 -9.25 -5.71 -23.61
N ILE A 128 -8.36 -6.58 -23.11
CA ILE A 128 -8.31 -7.99 -23.53
C ILE A 128 -9.55 -8.72 -23.03
N LEU A 129 -9.94 -8.53 -21.77
CA LEU A 129 -11.08 -9.24 -21.18
C LEU A 129 -12.43 -8.86 -21.80
N GLY A 130 -12.53 -7.69 -22.44
CA GLY A 130 -13.72 -7.27 -23.21
C GLY A 130 -13.64 -7.51 -24.72
N GLY A 131 -12.60 -8.19 -25.22
CA GLY A 131 -12.42 -8.52 -26.65
C GLY A 131 -11.13 -7.96 -27.23
N GLY A 132 -11.05 -6.63 -27.37
CA GLY A 132 -9.83 -5.92 -27.75
C GLY A 132 -9.56 -5.86 -29.26
N ILE A 133 -9.90 -4.73 -29.88
CA ILE A 133 -9.63 -4.48 -31.31
C ILE A 133 -8.21 -3.96 -31.51
N SER A 134 -7.49 -4.60 -32.43
CA SER A 134 -6.08 -4.35 -32.72
C SER A 134 -5.84 -3.83 -34.14
N PHE A 135 -4.67 -3.23 -34.36
CA PHE A 135 -4.15 -3.04 -35.73
C PHE A 135 -3.91 -4.38 -36.44
N PHE A 136 -3.72 -5.46 -35.68
CA PHE A 136 -3.47 -6.78 -36.20
C PHE A 136 -4.72 -7.67 -36.29
N SER A 137 -5.89 -7.14 -35.93
CA SER A 137 -7.14 -7.91 -36.02
C SER A 137 -7.48 -8.45 -37.40
N PRO A 138 -7.13 -7.77 -38.51
CA PRO A 138 -7.33 -8.38 -39.82
C PRO A 138 -6.47 -9.61 -40.10
N GLN A 139 -5.34 -9.81 -39.40
CA GLN A 139 -4.47 -11.00 -39.59
C GLN A 139 -4.76 -12.10 -38.57
N PHE A 140 -5.04 -11.71 -37.33
CA PHE A 140 -5.00 -12.64 -36.19
C PHE A 140 -6.28 -12.63 -35.34
N GLY A 141 -7.26 -11.79 -35.70
CA GLY A 141 -8.49 -11.63 -34.93
C GLY A 141 -8.37 -10.73 -33.71
N LEU A 142 -9.32 -10.80 -32.79
CA LEU A 142 -9.34 -9.92 -31.62
C LEU A 142 -8.24 -10.28 -30.61
N ALA A 143 -7.86 -9.34 -29.75
CA ALA A 143 -6.79 -9.52 -28.77
C ALA A 143 -7.08 -10.69 -27.80
N CYS A 144 -8.34 -10.84 -27.36
CA CYS A 144 -8.78 -11.95 -26.52
C CYS A 144 -8.57 -13.31 -27.20
N SER A 145 -8.79 -13.40 -28.51
CA SER A 145 -8.60 -14.60 -29.33
C SER A 145 -7.13 -14.98 -29.49
N ASN A 146 -6.20 -14.17 -28.99
CA ASN A 146 -4.76 -14.43 -29.10
C ASN A 146 -4.08 -14.78 -27.77
N ILE A 147 -4.85 -14.92 -26.69
CA ILE A 147 -4.34 -15.29 -25.37
C ILE A 147 -4.20 -16.80 -25.23
N LEU A 148 -2.97 -17.24 -24.97
CA LEU A 148 -2.58 -18.63 -24.72
C LEU A 148 -3.00 -19.09 -23.32
N SER A 149 -2.76 -18.24 -22.31
CA SER A 149 -3.17 -18.52 -20.93
C SER A 149 -3.37 -17.27 -20.10
N TYR A 150 -4.15 -17.42 -19.02
CA TYR A 150 -4.36 -16.44 -17.96
C TYR A 150 -3.87 -17.01 -16.63
N GLU A 151 -3.26 -16.18 -15.79
CA GLU A 151 -3.16 -16.41 -14.35
C GLU A 151 -4.27 -15.57 -13.67
N VAL A 152 -5.07 -16.20 -12.82
CA VAL A 152 -6.32 -15.66 -12.28
C VAL A 152 -6.39 -15.89 -10.77
N ILE A 153 -6.76 -14.87 -10.00
CA ILE A 153 -7.20 -15.02 -8.62
C ILE A 153 -8.72 -15.21 -8.60
N LEU A 154 -9.17 -16.37 -8.13
CA LEU A 154 -10.59 -16.68 -7.98
C LEU A 154 -11.17 -15.97 -6.75
N ALA A 155 -12.50 -15.95 -6.63
CA ALA A 155 -13.19 -15.39 -5.47
C ALA A 155 -12.82 -16.06 -4.14
N SER A 156 -12.36 -17.33 -4.18
CA SER A 156 -11.81 -18.04 -3.03
C SER A 156 -10.42 -17.53 -2.58
N GLY A 157 -9.82 -16.60 -3.32
CA GLY A 157 -8.43 -16.19 -3.16
C GLY A 157 -7.42 -17.15 -3.81
N GLN A 158 -7.84 -18.32 -4.30
CA GLN A 158 -6.92 -19.26 -4.94
C GLN A 158 -6.39 -18.76 -6.29
N VAL A 159 -5.14 -19.09 -6.60
CA VAL A 159 -4.53 -18.86 -7.90
C VAL A 159 -4.90 -20.00 -8.85
N ALA A 160 -5.48 -19.67 -10.00
CA ALA A 160 -5.82 -20.60 -11.06
C ALA A 160 -5.13 -20.20 -12.37
N ASN A 161 -4.70 -21.20 -13.14
CA ASN A 161 -4.24 -21.00 -14.51
C ASN A 161 -5.33 -21.45 -15.47
N ALA A 162 -5.63 -20.64 -16.48
CA ALA A 162 -6.63 -20.94 -17.49
C ALA A 162 -6.00 -20.90 -18.88
N SER A 163 -6.08 -22.01 -19.63
CA SER A 163 -5.57 -22.18 -20.99
C SER A 163 -6.53 -23.07 -21.79
N ALA A 164 -6.25 -23.31 -23.07
CA ALA A 164 -7.05 -24.22 -23.89
C ALA A 164 -7.10 -25.68 -23.34
N THR A 165 -6.20 -26.06 -22.43
CA THR A 165 -6.10 -27.43 -21.89
C THR A 165 -6.24 -27.54 -20.37
N ILE A 166 -6.28 -26.40 -19.65
CA ILE A 166 -6.37 -26.32 -18.19
C ILE A 166 -7.42 -25.26 -17.86
N ASN A 167 -8.47 -25.59 -17.11
CA ASN A 167 -9.61 -24.68 -16.84
C ASN A 167 -10.08 -23.98 -18.13
N SER A 168 -10.32 -24.80 -19.17
CA SER A 168 -10.59 -24.33 -20.53
C SER A 168 -11.90 -23.56 -20.66
N ASP A 169 -12.83 -23.85 -19.76
CA ASP A 169 -14.06 -23.13 -19.54
C ASP A 169 -13.81 -21.68 -19.07
N LEU A 170 -13.02 -21.51 -18.01
CA LEU A 170 -12.58 -20.20 -17.50
C LEU A 170 -11.77 -19.44 -18.55
N TRP A 171 -10.87 -20.13 -19.26
CA TRP A 171 -10.08 -19.53 -20.34
C TRP A 171 -10.97 -18.99 -21.47
N ARG A 172 -12.04 -19.70 -21.81
CA ARG A 172 -13.01 -19.25 -22.82
C ARG A 172 -13.85 -18.10 -22.27
N ALA A 173 -14.37 -18.21 -21.04
CA ALA A 173 -15.21 -17.21 -20.39
C ALA A 173 -14.53 -15.83 -20.29
N LEU A 174 -13.24 -15.79 -19.95
CA LEU A 174 -12.46 -14.55 -19.86
C LEU A 174 -12.27 -13.83 -21.21
N LYS A 175 -12.56 -14.47 -22.35
CA LYS A 175 -12.50 -13.86 -23.69
C LYS A 175 -13.83 -13.18 -24.04
N GLY A 176 -14.16 -12.13 -23.30
CA GLY A 176 -15.38 -11.34 -23.47
C GLY A 176 -16.21 -11.20 -22.19
N GLY A 177 -15.92 -11.99 -21.16
CA GLY A 177 -16.69 -12.02 -19.92
C GLY A 177 -16.17 -11.15 -18.77
N THR A 178 -15.14 -10.32 -19.01
CA THR A 178 -14.54 -9.40 -18.01
C THR A 178 -14.05 -10.08 -16.73
N ASN A 179 -13.98 -9.33 -15.64
CA ASN A 179 -13.56 -9.74 -14.30
C ASN A 179 -14.64 -10.50 -13.50
N ASN A 180 -15.72 -10.97 -14.14
CA ASN A 180 -16.80 -11.70 -13.46
C ASN A 180 -16.38 -13.06 -12.88
N PHE A 181 -15.26 -13.60 -13.35
CA PHE A 181 -14.78 -14.95 -13.03
C PHE A 181 -13.54 -14.97 -12.14
N GLY A 182 -13.07 -13.79 -11.73
CA GLY A 182 -11.83 -13.61 -10.98
C GLY A 182 -10.99 -12.46 -11.51
N ILE A 183 -9.87 -12.22 -10.82
CA ILE A 183 -8.94 -11.14 -11.12
C ILE A 183 -7.76 -11.71 -11.88
N VAL A 184 -7.71 -11.44 -13.19
CA VAL A 184 -6.55 -11.81 -14.00
C VAL A 184 -5.36 -10.95 -13.57
N THR A 185 -4.25 -11.60 -13.23
CA THR A 185 -2.96 -10.97 -12.91
C THR A 185 -2.04 -10.91 -14.11
N ARG A 186 -2.05 -11.95 -14.96
CA ARG A 186 -1.14 -12.09 -16.11
C ARG A 186 -1.84 -12.64 -17.34
N PHE A 187 -1.41 -12.15 -18.50
CA PHE A 187 -1.83 -12.58 -19.82
C PHE A 187 -0.63 -13.13 -20.58
N THR A 188 -0.65 -14.41 -20.96
CA THR A 188 0.33 -14.98 -21.90
C THR A 188 -0.21 -14.88 -23.31
N THR A 189 0.41 -14.09 -24.17
CA THR A 189 -0.05 -13.81 -25.53
C THR A 189 0.97 -14.22 -26.58
N ARG A 190 0.49 -14.56 -27.79
CA ARG A 190 1.35 -14.91 -28.94
C ARG A 190 2.14 -13.68 -29.40
N ALA A 191 3.46 -13.85 -29.54
CA ALA A 191 4.37 -12.86 -30.09
C ALA A 191 4.73 -13.21 -31.53
N PHE A 192 4.92 -12.20 -32.36
CA PHE A 192 5.36 -12.40 -33.75
C PHE A 192 6.36 -11.33 -34.18
N PRO A 193 7.28 -11.66 -35.13
CA PRO A 193 8.18 -10.68 -35.72
C PRO A 193 7.42 -9.51 -36.31
N PHE A 194 7.77 -8.30 -35.90
CA PHE A 194 7.16 -7.08 -36.39
C PHE A 194 8.15 -5.93 -36.38
N GLY A 195 8.11 -5.12 -37.43
CA GLY A 195 8.95 -3.93 -37.58
C GLY A 195 8.15 -2.66 -37.42
N GLN A 196 7.84 -2.04 -38.56
CA GLN A 196 7.16 -0.74 -38.61
C GLN A 196 5.77 -0.85 -39.24
N ILE A 197 4.92 0.09 -38.87
CA ILE A 197 3.56 0.25 -39.37
C ILE A 197 3.48 1.52 -40.23
N TRP A 198 2.77 1.48 -41.35
CA TRP A 198 2.31 2.71 -42.00
C TRP A 198 0.97 3.10 -41.39
N SER A 199 0.88 4.23 -40.70
CA SER A 199 -0.38 4.67 -40.09
C SER A 199 -0.42 6.19 -39.91
N GLY A 200 -1.63 6.73 -39.79
CA GLY A 200 -1.90 8.10 -39.39
C GLY A 200 -3.34 8.48 -39.75
N PHE A 201 -3.62 9.77 -39.66
CA PHE A 201 -4.94 10.33 -39.91
C PHE A 201 -4.99 11.14 -41.20
N LEU A 202 -6.15 11.12 -41.83
CA LEU A 202 -6.58 12.07 -42.85
C LEU A 202 -7.54 13.05 -42.21
N TYR A 203 -7.27 14.35 -42.28
CA TYR A 203 -8.15 15.38 -41.74
C TYR A 203 -8.89 16.11 -42.85
N MET A 204 -10.21 16.19 -42.75
CA MET A 204 -11.11 16.68 -43.80
C MET A 204 -12.19 17.59 -43.20
N PRO A 205 -12.70 18.57 -43.96
CA PRO A 205 -13.82 19.39 -43.49
C PRO A 205 -15.11 18.57 -43.47
N SER A 206 -16.07 18.96 -42.64
CA SER A 206 -17.37 18.28 -42.50
C SER A 206 -18.17 18.17 -43.80
N SER A 207 -17.93 19.06 -44.78
CA SER A 207 -18.53 19.00 -46.12
C SER A 207 -18.15 17.75 -46.93
N ARG A 208 -17.16 16.96 -46.47
CA ARG A 208 -16.78 15.68 -47.07
C ARG A 208 -17.51 14.48 -46.49
N ALA A 209 -18.41 14.64 -45.51
CA ALA A 209 -19.03 13.54 -44.79
C ALA A 209 -19.64 12.46 -45.70
N THR A 210 -20.46 12.84 -46.67
CA THR A 210 -21.08 11.89 -47.61
C THR A 210 -20.04 11.08 -48.39
N LYS A 211 -18.94 11.72 -48.82
CA LYS A 211 -17.86 11.03 -49.55
C LYS A 211 -17.07 10.10 -48.64
N VAL A 212 -16.85 10.50 -47.38
CA VAL A 212 -16.19 9.66 -46.37
C VAL A 212 -17.04 8.45 -46.04
N LEU A 213 -18.35 8.60 -45.84
CA LEU A 213 -19.28 7.50 -45.60
C LEU A 213 -19.31 6.53 -46.79
N ALA A 214 -19.34 7.04 -48.02
CA ALA A 214 -19.28 6.20 -49.22
C ALA A 214 -17.94 5.44 -49.33
N ALA A 215 -16.81 6.13 -49.08
CA ALA A 215 -15.49 5.51 -49.07
C ALA A 215 -15.36 4.44 -47.98
N PHE A 216 -15.92 4.71 -46.79
CA PHE A 216 -15.99 3.77 -45.68
C PHE A 216 -16.80 2.53 -46.07
N HIS A 217 -18.05 2.71 -46.52
CA HIS A 217 -18.93 1.62 -46.95
C HIS A 217 -18.27 0.73 -48.02
N GLN A 218 -17.69 1.35 -49.05
CA GLN A 218 -17.00 0.64 -50.11
C GLN A 218 -15.79 -0.14 -49.59
N CYS A 219 -15.03 0.44 -48.66
CA CYS A 219 -13.86 -0.23 -48.07
C CYS A 219 -14.26 -1.44 -47.23
N VAL A 220 -15.32 -1.33 -46.44
CA VAL A 220 -15.84 -2.41 -45.58
C VAL A 220 -16.49 -3.52 -46.41
N GLY A 221 -17.07 -3.20 -47.57
CA GLY A 221 -17.72 -4.16 -48.46
C GLY A 221 -16.81 -4.81 -49.52
N ARG A 222 -15.49 -4.64 -49.44
CA ARG A 222 -14.56 -5.24 -50.43
C ARG A 222 -14.54 -6.76 -50.30
N ALA A 223 -14.62 -7.45 -51.43
CA ALA A 223 -14.46 -8.90 -51.49
C ALA A 223 -13.01 -9.36 -51.28
N ASP A 224 -12.03 -8.56 -51.73
CA ASP A 224 -10.60 -8.79 -51.53
C ASP A 224 -10.12 -7.98 -50.32
N VAL A 225 -9.95 -8.67 -49.19
CA VAL A 225 -9.56 -8.06 -47.91
C VAL A 225 -8.04 -8.23 -47.74
N ASP A 226 -7.29 -7.14 -47.83
CA ASP A 226 -5.88 -7.15 -47.45
C ASP A 226 -5.77 -7.23 -45.92
N HIS A 227 -5.29 -8.36 -45.40
CA HIS A 227 -5.17 -8.61 -43.96
C HIS A 227 -4.13 -7.71 -43.28
N HIS A 228 -3.32 -6.95 -44.02
CA HIS A 228 -2.45 -5.95 -43.42
C HIS A 228 -3.12 -4.60 -43.21
N ALA A 229 -4.25 -4.35 -43.88
CA ALA A 229 -4.99 -3.10 -43.80
C ALA A 229 -5.93 -3.08 -42.57
N ALA A 230 -5.57 -2.28 -41.56
CA ALA A 230 -6.40 -2.08 -40.38
C ALA A 230 -7.14 -0.74 -40.47
N GLY A 231 -8.44 -0.76 -40.15
CA GLY A 231 -9.35 0.37 -40.33
C GLY A 231 -10.19 0.24 -41.61
N PRO A 232 -10.78 1.34 -42.11
CA PRO A 232 -10.67 2.71 -41.62
C PRO A 232 -11.36 2.91 -40.26
N LEU A 233 -10.84 3.82 -39.43
CA LEU A 233 -11.55 4.37 -38.27
C LEU A 233 -12.00 5.80 -38.63
N ALA A 234 -13.27 5.99 -38.95
CA ALA A 234 -13.80 7.28 -39.37
C ALA A 234 -14.46 8.02 -38.20
N CYS A 235 -13.93 9.17 -37.84
CA CYS A 235 -14.39 10.01 -36.74
C CYS A 235 -14.98 11.33 -37.27
N PHE A 236 -16.23 11.61 -36.92
CA PHE A 236 -16.91 12.87 -37.19
C PHE A 236 -17.05 13.63 -35.88
N THR A 237 -16.32 14.73 -35.74
CA THR A 237 -16.15 15.44 -34.47
C THR A 237 -16.75 16.83 -34.54
N HIS A 238 -17.56 17.18 -33.54
CA HIS A 238 -18.10 18.52 -33.30
C HIS A 238 -17.46 19.11 -32.04
N ILE A 239 -16.69 20.17 -32.21
CA ILE A 239 -16.09 20.94 -31.11
C ILE A 239 -17.01 22.12 -30.81
N HIS A 240 -17.81 21.96 -29.76
CA HIS A 240 -18.92 22.86 -29.46
C HIS A 240 -18.46 24.30 -29.17
N ALA A 241 -17.36 24.47 -28.44
CA ALA A 241 -16.86 25.78 -27.99
C ALA A 241 -16.59 26.78 -29.12
N ILE A 242 -16.22 26.29 -30.31
CA ILE A 242 -15.91 27.12 -31.49
C ILE A 242 -16.81 26.79 -32.69
N GLY A 243 -17.80 25.91 -32.52
CA GLY A 243 -18.69 25.45 -33.58
C GLY A 243 -17.99 24.75 -34.75
N LEU A 244 -16.78 24.22 -34.53
CA LEU A 244 -15.98 23.56 -35.57
C LEU A 244 -16.42 22.10 -35.74
N GLN A 245 -16.64 21.69 -36.98
CA GLN A 245 -16.86 20.30 -37.34
C GLN A 245 -15.73 19.79 -38.24
N LEU A 246 -15.13 18.67 -37.84
CA LEU A 246 -13.98 18.07 -38.53
C LEU A 246 -14.20 16.57 -38.68
N ILE A 247 -13.68 16.02 -39.78
CA ILE A 247 -13.63 14.58 -40.00
C ILE A 247 -12.17 14.15 -39.92
N SER A 248 -11.88 13.12 -39.14
CA SER A 248 -10.59 12.45 -39.14
C SER A 248 -10.77 10.98 -39.47
N VAL A 249 -9.91 10.42 -40.33
CA VAL A 249 -9.94 9.00 -40.69
C VAL A 249 -8.57 8.40 -40.41
N ASN A 250 -8.47 7.49 -39.44
CA ASN A 250 -7.24 6.72 -39.24
C ASN A 250 -7.19 5.58 -40.25
N LEU A 251 -6.05 5.47 -40.92
CA LEU A 251 -5.69 4.34 -41.76
C LEU A 251 -4.44 3.68 -41.18
N ALA A 252 -4.37 2.36 -41.26
CA ALA A 252 -3.22 1.61 -40.83
C ALA A 252 -2.90 0.47 -41.81
N TYR A 253 -1.62 0.19 -41.99
CA TYR A 253 -1.10 -0.91 -42.76
C TYR A 253 0.07 -1.53 -42.02
N THR A 254 -0.10 -2.78 -41.60
CA THR A 254 0.84 -3.53 -40.74
C THR A 254 2.04 -4.10 -41.50
N LYS A 255 2.44 -3.42 -42.57
CA LYS A 255 3.64 -3.65 -43.36
C LYS A 255 4.23 -2.30 -43.79
N VAL A 256 5.51 -2.29 -44.11
CA VAL A 256 6.14 -1.14 -44.75
C VAL A 256 5.82 -1.22 -46.26
N PRO A 257 5.26 -0.16 -46.88
CA PRO A 257 5.08 -0.13 -48.32
C PRO A 257 6.43 -0.22 -49.05
N GLU A 258 6.46 -0.78 -50.27
CA GLU A 258 7.69 -0.95 -51.07
C GLU A 258 8.52 0.34 -51.18
N LYS A 259 7.84 1.49 -51.19
CA LYS A 259 8.45 2.81 -51.05
C LYS A 259 7.90 3.50 -49.81
N ALA A 260 8.76 3.77 -48.85
CA ALA A 260 8.39 4.28 -47.52
C ALA A 260 7.62 5.62 -47.51
N LYS A 261 7.66 6.41 -48.59
CA LYS A 261 6.93 7.68 -48.74
C LYS A 261 5.61 7.56 -49.51
N GLU A 262 5.32 6.39 -50.07
CA GLU A 262 4.09 6.15 -50.83
C GLU A 262 3.01 5.50 -49.95
N TRP A 263 1.77 5.60 -50.41
CA TRP A 263 0.65 4.92 -49.77
C TRP A 263 0.73 3.42 -50.07
N PRO A 264 0.40 2.54 -49.09
CA PRO A 264 0.21 1.12 -49.35
C PRO A 264 -0.81 0.89 -50.48
N ALA A 265 -0.59 -0.12 -51.32
CA ALA A 265 -1.41 -0.38 -52.50
C ALA A 265 -2.91 -0.48 -52.18
N CYS A 266 -3.29 -1.13 -51.07
CA CYS A 266 -4.67 -1.25 -50.62
C CYS A 266 -5.35 0.11 -50.36
N TRP A 267 -4.60 1.09 -49.83
CA TRP A 267 -5.07 2.43 -49.51
C TRP A 267 -4.95 3.37 -50.70
N ALA A 268 -3.88 3.24 -51.51
CA ALA A 268 -3.67 4.01 -52.73
C ALA A 268 -4.81 3.79 -53.75
N THR A 269 -5.30 2.55 -53.85
CA THR A 269 -6.45 2.16 -54.71
C THR A 269 -7.80 2.37 -54.04
N SER A 270 -7.84 2.88 -52.82
CA SER A 270 -9.09 3.15 -52.09
C SER A 270 -9.65 4.52 -52.40
N SER A 271 -10.97 4.67 -52.23
CA SER A 271 -11.64 5.96 -52.36
C SER A 271 -11.09 7.02 -51.38
N PHE A 272 -10.42 6.62 -50.29
CA PHE A 272 -9.77 7.54 -49.36
C PHE A 272 -8.56 8.29 -49.97
N SER A 273 -7.85 7.68 -50.93
CA SER A 273 -6.72 8.35 -51.60
C SER A 273 -7.21 9.53 -52.45
N LEU A 274 -8.42 9.46 -52.99
CA LEU A 274 -9.03 10.48 -53.85
C LEU A 274 -9.73 11.61 -53.07
N LEU A 275 -9.93 11.47 -51.75
CA LEU A 275 -10.57 12.50 -50.94
C LEU A 275 -9.66 13.70 -50.77
N TRP A 276 -10.17 14.89 -51.13
CA TRP A 276 -9.52 16.14 -50.75
C TRP A 276 -9.47 16.27 -49.23
N ARG A 277 -8.27 16.56 -48.70
CA ARG A 277 -7.97 16.64 -47.27
C ARG A 277 -7.24 17.93 -46.95
N LEU A 278 -7.38 18.41 -45.72
CA LEU A 278 -6.68 19.58 -45.21
C LEU A 278 -5.20 19.25 -44.95
N TRP A 279 -4.94 18.15 -44.25
CA TRP A 279 -3.61 17.58 -44.05
C TRP A 279 -3.70 16.07 -43.77
N SER A 280 -2.54 15.42 -43.72
CA SER A 280 -2.40 14.01 -43.34
C SER A 280 -1.17 13.81 -42.46
N THR A 281 -1.25 12.87 -41.53
CA THR A 281 -0.13 12.43 -40.70
C THR A 281 0.37 11.03 -41.07
N CYS A 282 -0.22 10.39 -42.10
CA CYS A 282 0.11 9.02 -42.49
C CYS A 282 1.58 8.88 -42.90
N LYS A 283 2.28 8.00 -42.20
CA LYS A 283 3.72 7.74 -42.40
C LYS A 283 4.08 6.34 -41.92
N VAL A 284 5.23 5.85 -42.35
CA VAL A 284 5.89 4.72 -41.70
C VAL A 284 6.41 5.18 -40.34
N GLN A 285 6.06 4.45 -39.29
CA GLN A 285 6.42 4.73 -37.90
C GLN A 285 6.46 3.44 -37.08
N SER A 286 6.98 3.51 -35.85
CA SER A 286 6.93 2.38 -34.91
C SER A 286 5.51 2.15 -34.40
N LEU A 287 5.25 0.96 -33.83
CA LEU A 287 3.94 0.65 -33.24
C LEU A 287 3.64 1.56 -32.04
N THR A 288 4.64 1.85 -31.21
CA THR A 288 4.51 2.82 -30.10
C THR A 288 4.10 4.20 -30.60
N SER A 289 4.69 4.69 -31.69
CA SER A 289 4.35 6.01 -32.24
C SER A 289 2.90 6.02 -32.77
N ALA A 290 2.48 4.98 -33.50
CA ALA A 290 1.10 4.88 -34.00
C ALA A 290 0.06 4.79 -32.87
N THR A 291 0.35 4.05 -31.80
CA THR A 291 -0.56 3.93 -30.65
C THR A 291 -0.65 5.22 -29.83
N ASN A 292 0.45 5.97 -29.70
CA ASN A 292 0.47 7.30 -29.09
C ASN A 292 -0.33 8.32 -29.90
N GLU A 293 -0.25 8.27 -31.23
CA GLU A 293 -1.00 9.18 -32.10
C GLU A 293 -2.52 9.02 -31.93
N LEU A 294 -3.01 7.78 -31.77
CA LEU A 294 -4.42 7.51 -31.42
C LEU A 294 -4.80 8.02 -30.02
N ALA A 295 -3.89 7.93 -29.04
CA ALA A 295 -4.12 8.40 -27.68
C ALA A 295 -4.33 9.93 -27.60
N MET A 296 -3.66 10.70 -28.47
CA MET A 296 -3.76 12.16 -28.49
C MET A 296 -5.19 12.67 -28.75
N LEU A 297 -5.99 11.93 -29.52
CA LEU A 297 -7.39 12.30 -29.81
C LEU A 297 -8.34 12.04 -28.63
N ASN A 298 -7.87 11.33 -27.60
CA ASN A 298 -8.65 10.91 -26.45
C ASN A 298 -7.88 11.15 -25.15
N SER A 299 -7.49 12.41 -24.93
CA SER A 299 -6.70 12.80 -23.76
C SER A 299 -7.47 12.62 -22.43
N PRO A 300 -6.78 12.25 -21.33
CA PRO A 300 -7.38 12.07 -20.00
C PRO A 300 -7.77 13.41 -19.34
N GLY A 301 -8.46 13.33 -18.20
CA GLY A 301 -8.71 14.47 -17.30
C GLY A 301 -9.95 15.31 -17.65
N ARG A 302 -10.79 14.81 -18.56
CA ARG A 302 -12.09 15.40 -18.89
C ARG A 302 -13.21 14.48 -18.47
N ARG A 303 -14.43 15.01 -18.36
CA ARG A 303 -15.62 14.16 -18.22
C ARG A 303 -15.87 13.47 -19.56
N GLN A 304 -16.23 12.18 -19.52
CA GLN A 304 -16.30 11.32 -20.70
C GLN A 304 -17.57 10.48 -20.70
N VAL A 305 -18.12 10.15 -21.86
CA VAL A 305 -19.12 9.08 -22.01
C VAL A 305 -18.86 8.32 -23.30
N PHE A 306 -18.98 7.00 -23.23
CA PHE A 306 -19.07 6.13 -24.39
C PHE A 306 -20.51 5.68 -24.63
N GLY A 307 -20.77 5.15 -25.82
CA GLY A 307 -21.97 4.39 -26.12
C GLY A 307 -21.83 3.81 -27.51
N THR A 308 -22.31 2.58 -27.73
CA THR A 308 -22.06 1.86 -28.98
C THR A 308 -23.26 1.08 -29.48
N THR A 309 -23.32 0.86 -30.78
CA THR A 309 -24.22 -0.12 -31.41
C THR A 309 -23.53 -0.74 -32.61
N THR A 310 -24.02 -1.89 -33.09
CA THR A 310 -23.47 -2.56 -34.27
C THR A 310 -24.54 -2.69 -35.32
N ILE A 311 -24.15 -2.37 -36.56
CA ILE A 311 -25.02 -2.47 -37.73
C ILE A 311 -24.31 -3.28 -38.81
N LYS A 312 -25.08 -3.78 -39.78
CA LYS A 312 -24.56 -4.27 -41.05
C LYS A 312 -23.97 -3.11 -41.85
N ASN A 313 -23.03 -3.39 -42.73
CA ASN A 313 -22.47 -2.38 -43.65
C ASN A 313 -23.49 -1.94 -44.72
N ASP A 314 -24.51 -1.19 -44.31
CA ASP A 314 -25.56 -0.64 -45.16
C ASP A 314 -25.39 0.88 -45.35
N PRO A 315 -25.36 1.39 -46.60
CA PRO A 315 -25.10 2.80 -46.85
C PRO A 315 -26.21 3.73 -46.35
N ARG A 316 -27.47 3.27 -46.26
CA ARG A 316 -28.59 4.09 -45.75
C ARG A 316 -28.50 4.19 -44.23
N THR A 317 -28.24 3.08 -43.53
CA THR A 317 -28.09 3.08 -42.08
C THR A 317 -26.85 3.89 -41.66
N LEU A 318 -25.75 3.83 -42.41
CA LEU A 318 -24.58 4.70 -42.20
C LEU A 318 -24.93 6.20 -42.37
N ALA A 319 -25.74 6.55 -43.37
CA ALA A 319 -26.23 7.92 -43.55
C ALA A 319 -27.12 8.36 -42.39
N ILE A 320 -28.02 7.49 -41.92
CA ILE A 320 -28.89 7.76 -40.76
C ILE A 320 -28.08 7.93 -39.48
N ALA A 321 -27.01 7.16 -39.28
CA ALA A 321 -26.11 7.34 -38.14
C ALA A 321 -25.47 8.73 -38.15
N TYR A 322 -24.99 9.18 -39.31
CA TYR A 322 -24.46 10.53 -39.47
C TYR A 322 -25.52 11.62 -39.30
N ASP A 323 -26.74 11.40 -39.81
CA ASP A 323 -27.84 12.36 -39.68
C ASP A 323 -28.31 12.50 -38.23
N ALA A 324 -28.43 11.39 -37.49
CA ALA A 324 -28.74 11.40 -36.06
C ALA A 324 -27.69 12.19 -35.26
N TYR A 325 -26.41 11.98 -35.56
CA TYR A 325 -25.31 12.77 -35.00
C TYR A 325 -25.44 14.26 -35.37
N ARG A 326 -25.64 14.58 -36.65
CA ARG A 326 -25.74 15.97 -37.14
C ARG A 326 -26.89 16.69 -36.46
N GLU A 327 -28.07 16.09 -36.42
CA GLU A 327 -29.26 16.69 -35.79
C GLU A 327 -29.06 16.92 -34.29
N THR A 328 -28.40 15.98 -33.61
CA THR A 328 -28.03 16.15 -32.19
C THR A 328 -27.07 17.33 -32.01
N THR A 329 -26.01 17.42 -32.81
CA THR A 329 -25.06 18.56 -32.71
C THR A 329 -25.69 19.91 -33.05
N VAL A 330 -26.68 19.93 -33.94
CA VAL A 330 -27.47 21.14 -34.26
C VAL A 330 -28.41 21.51 -33.10
N SER A 331 -29.11 20.55 -32.51
CA SER A 331 -30.07 20.80 -31.43
C SER A 331 -29.39 21.36 -30.17
N ILE A 332 -28.15 20.94 -29.90
CA ILE A 332 -27.38 21.42 -28.74
C ILE A 332 -26.59 22.68 -29.01
N ARG A 333 -26.58 23.23 -30.24
CA ARG A 333 -25.75 24.39 -30.63
C ARG A 333 -25.97 25.64 -29.76
N ARG A 334 -27.19 25.82 -29.23
CA ARG A 334 -27.55 26.97 -28.37
C ARG A 334 -27.42 26.67 -26.86
N ILE A 335 -27.10 25.43 -26.50
CA ILE A 335 -26.98 24.99 -25.10
C ILE A 335 -25.52 25.11 -24.69
N GLN A 336 -25.23 25.87 -23.64
CA GLN A 336 -23.85 26.09 -23.19
C GLN A 336 -23.33 24.90 -22.38
N VAL A 337 -22.73 23.92 -23.07
CA VAL A 337 -21.96 22.84 -22.43
C VAL A 337 -20.46 23.13 -22.57
N LYS A 338 -19.80 23.45 -21.46
CA LYS A 338 -18.41 23.91 -21.47
C LYS A 338 -17.47 22.83 -22.00
N GLY A 339 -16.73 23.19 -23.04
CA GLY A 339 -15.71 22.35 -23.66
C GLY A 339 -16.25 21.11 -24.39
N LEU A 340 -17.55 20.98 -24.64
CA LEU A 340 -18.13 19.80 -25.25
C LEU A 340 -17.45 19.44 -26.59
N VAL A 341 -17.00 18.20 -26.71
CA VAL A 341 -16.55 17.56 -27.95
C VAL A 341 -17.40 16.32 -28.14
N PHE A 342 -18.17 16.28 -29.23
CA PHE A 342 -19.09 15.19 -29.53
C PHE A 342 -18.59 14.47 -30.78
N THR A 343 -18.15 13.22 -30.65
CA THR A 343 -17.57 12.47 -31.77
C THR A 343 -18.38 11.21 -32.08
N LEU A 344 -18.84 11.08 -33.32
CA LEU A 344 -19.32 9.84 -33.91
C LEU A 344 -18.13 9.09 -34.51
N VAL A 345 -17.99 7.81 -34.19
CA VAL A 345 -16.90 6.94 -34.66
C VAL A 345 -17.50 5.73 -35.37
N LEU A 346 -17.01 5.45 -36.57
CA LEU A 346 -17.34 4.26 -37.36
C LEU A 346 -16.08 3.42 -37.52
N GLN A 347 -16.19 2.12 -37.23
CA GLN A 347 -15.11 1.17 -37.47
C GLN A 347 -15.64 -0.19 -37.92
N PRO A 348 -14.94 -0.87 -38.84
CA PRO A 348 -15.35 -2.18 -39.32
C PRO A 348 -15.15 -3.27 -38.26
N LEU A 349 -15.99 -4.30 -38.37
CA LEU A 349 -15.82 -5.61 -37.77
C LEU A 349 -16.18 -6.63 -38.85
N LEU A 350 -15.17 -7.18 -39.52
CA LEU A 350 -15.39 -8.12 -40.61
C LEU A 350 -15.55 -9.55 -40.07
N PRO A 351 -16.36 -10.40 -40.71
CA PRO A 351 -16.46 -11.84 -40.42
C PRO A 351 -15.10 -12.50 -40.20
N ASP A 352 -14.18 -12.22 -41.12
CA ASP A 352 -12.83 -12.79 -41.09
C ASP A 352 -12.05 -12.39 -39.83
N TRP A 353 -12.27 -11.19 -39.30
CA TRP A 353 -11.62 -10.76 -38.04
C TRP A 353 -12.23 -11.47 -36.84
N ALA A 354 -13.55 -11.70 -36.88
CA ALA A 354 -14.27 -12.38 -35.81
C ALA A 354 -13.95 -13.88 -35.74
N HIS A 355 -13.71 -14.52 -36.88
CA HIS A 355 -13.45 -15.96 -36.96
C HIS A 355 -11.98 -16.36 -36.78
N ARG A 356 -11.06 -15.39 -36.72
CA ARG A 356 -9.63 -15.64 -36.53
C ARG A 356 -9.23 -15.73 -35.07
N GLY A 357 -8.19 -16.53 -34.83
CA GLY A 357 -7.66 -16.80 -33.50
C GLY A 357 -8.48 -17.88 -32.78
N ASP A 358 -8.33 -17.93 -31.47
CA ASP A 358 -9.01 -18.89 -30.62
C ASP A 358 -10.50 -18.51 -30.42
N PRO A 359 -11.39 -19.50 -30.19
CA PRO A 359 -12.79 -19.25 -29.84
C PRO A 359 -12.94 -18.33 -28.63
N ASN A 360 -14.00 -17.53 -28.63
CA ASN A 360 -14.28 -16.50 -27.61
C ASN A 360 -15.81 -16.39 -27.40
N MET A 361 -16.24 -15.55 -26.46
CA MET A 361 -17.64 -15.49 -26.02
C MET A 361 -18.47 -14.42 -26.74
N LEU A 362 -17.92 -13.77 -27.76
CA LEU A 362 -18.49 -12.53 -28.30
C LEU A 362 -19.73 -12.75 -29.19
N GLY A 363 -20.06 -14.01 -29.54
CA GLY A 363 -21.27 -14.33 -30.30
C GLY A 363 -21.21 -13.89 -31.77
N LEU A 364 -20.01 -13.87 -32.34
CA LEU A 364 -19.72 -13.35 -33.68
C LEU A 364 -19.37 -14.46 -34.69
N GLU A 365 -19.21 -15.69 -34.23
CA GLU A 365 -18.87 -16.90 -34.99
C GLU A 365 -19.84 -17.23 -36.15
N ASP A 366 -21.09 -16.78 -36.06
CA ASP A 366 -22.11 -16.93 -37.12
C ASP A 366 -22.21 -15.70 -38.04
N THR A 367 -21.31 -14.72 -37.89
CA THR A 367 -21.37 -13.47 -38.65
C THR A 367 -20.76 -13.68 -40.03
N HIS A 368 -21.58 -13.71 -41.08
CA HIS A 368 -21.10 -13.88 -42.46
C HIS A 368 -21.02 -12.59 -43.27
N GLU A 369 -21.53 -11.48 -42.74
CA GLU A 369 -21.57 -10.20 -43.42
C GLU A 369 -20.71 -9.13 -42.73
N PRO A 370 -20.12 -8.17 -43.46
CA PRO A 370 -19.38 -7.07 -42.86
C PRO A 370 -20.23 -6.25 -41.91
N LEU A 371 -19.77 -6.12 -40.66
CA LEU A 371 -20.39 -5.27 -39.66
C LEU A 371 -19.64 -3.95 -39.51
N VAL A 372 -20.35 -2.96 -38.99
CA VAL A 372 -19.83 -1.65 -38.60
C VAL A 372 -20.21 -1.41 -37.16
N MET A 373 -19.21 -1.28 -36.29
CA MET A 373 -19.41 -0.77 -34.95
C MET A 373 -19.47 0.75 -35.02
N ILE A 374 -20.57 1.28 -34.49
CA ILE A 374 -20.79 2.69 -34.28
C ILE A 374 -20.54 2.96 -32.80
N SER A 375 -19.69 3.93 -32.49
CA SER A 375 -19.52 4.40 -31.12
C SER A 375 -19.52 5.90 -31.04
N PHE A 376 -20.05 6.42 -29.93
CA PHE A 376 -19.92 7.81 -29.55
C PHE A 376 -18.84 7.94 -28.49
N THR A 377 -17.96 8.91 -28.68
CA THR A 377 -16.99 9.33 -27.67
C THR A 377 -17.19 10.81 -27.46
N VAL A 378 -17.76 11.15 -26.30
CA VAL A 378 -18.19 12.51 -25.98
C VAL A 378 -17.51 12.97 -24.70
N ASN A 379 -16.91 14.16 -24.71
CA ASN A 379 -16.26 14.73 -23.54
C ASN A 379 -16.64 16.19 -23.27
N TRP A 380 -16.68 16.56 -21.99
CA TRP A 380 -17.06 17.88 -21.52
C TRP A 380 -16.32 18.22 -20.22
N THR A 381 -16.60 19.39 -19.64
CA THR A 381 -15.85 19.89 -18.47
C THR A 381 -16.63 19.82 -17.16
N ASN A 382 -17.90 20.22 -17.12
CA ASN A 382 -18.60 20.44 -15.85
C ASN A 382 -19.54 19.28 -15.48
N ALA A 383 -19.52 18.86 -14.21
CA ALA A 383 -20.37 17.78 -13.68
C ALA A 383 -21.88 18.05 -13.82
N ARG A 384 -22.30 19.32 -13.75
CA ARG A 384 -23.72 19.72 -13.91
C ARG A 384 -24.32 19.29 -15.25
N ASP A 385 -23.49 19.04 -16.26
CA ASP A 385 -23.92 18.73 -17.62
C ASP A 385 -24.01 17.20 -17.87
N ASP A 386 -23.64 16.35 -16.91
CA ASP A 386 -23.50 14.89 -17.07
C ASP A 386 -24.79 14.22 -17.55
N SER A 387 -25.86 14.41 -16.79
CA SER A 387 -27.17 13.82 -17.11
C SER A 387 -27.68 14.27 -18.47
N PHE A 388 -27.38 15.50 -18.87
CA PHE A 388 -27.75 16.03 -20.17
C PHE A 388 -26.96 15.33 -21.28
N VAL A 389 -25.62 15.31 -21.18
CA VAL A 389 -24.73 14.74 -22.20
C VAL A 389 -24.96 13.23 -22.36
N LYS A 390 -25.15 12.49 -21.27
CA LYS A 390 -25.49 11.06 -21.29
C LYS A 390 -26.81 10.81 -22.02
N LYS A 391 -27.88 11.53 -21.66
CA LYS A 391 -29.21 11.37 -22.27
C LYS A 391 -29.24 11.70 -23.76
N ILE A 392 -28.56 12.77 -24.20
CA ILE A 392 -28.53 13.07 -25.64
C ILE A 392 -27.76 12.00 -26.41
N THR A 393 -26.67 11.46 -25.85
CA THR A 393 -25.87 10.40 -26.47
C THR A 393 -26.70 9.12 -26.61
N GLN A 394 -27.40 8.73 -25.55
CA GLN A 394 -28.34 7.61 -25.55
C GLN A 394 -29.42 7.78 -26.65
N LYS A 395 -30.12 8.92 -26.67
CA LYS A 395 -31.15 9.20 -27.68
C LYS A 395 -30.63 9.16 -29.11
N THR A 396 -29.39 9.62 -29.34
CA THR A 396 -28.77 9.53 -30.67
C THR A 396 -28.59 8.08 -31.08
N ILE A 397 -28.12 7.20 -30.17
CA ILE A 397 -27.94 5.76 -30.44
C ILE A 397 -29.29 5.07 -30.67
N GLU A 398 -30.28 5.31 -29.79
CA GLU A 398 -31.62 4.70 -29.88
C GLU A 398 -32.28 4.99 -31.23
N ARG A 399 -32.07 6.19 -31.78
CA ARG A 399 -32.56 6.53 -33.12
C ARG A 399 -31.90 5.69 -34.23
N ILE A 400 -30.60 5.44 -34.10
CA ILE A 400 -29.85 4.61 -35.07
C ILE A 400 -30.36 3.18 -34.97
N GLU A 401 -30.49 2.66 -33.75
CA GLU A 401 -30.99 1.31 -33.49
C GLU A 401 -32.43 1.13 -34.02
N ALA A 402 -33.33 2.08 -33.76
CA ALA A 402 -34.70 2.04 -34.27
C ALA A 402 -34.78 1.97 -35.80
N PHE A 403 -33.93 2.74 -36.50
CA PHE A 403 -33.86 2.67 -37.96
C PHE A 403 -33.23 1.36 -38.43
N ALA A 404 -32.16 0.92 -37.78
CA ALA A 404 -31.45 -0.29 -38.16
C ALA A 404 -32.34 -1.53 -38.01
N GLU A 405 -33.09 -1.63 -36.91
CA GLU A 405 -34.07 -2.68 -36.65
C GLU A 405 -35.19 -2.68 -37.69
N ALA A 406 -35.82 -1.51 -37.94
CA ALA A 406 -36.90 -1.39 -38.92
C ALA A 406 -36.49 -1.75 -40.35
N ASN A 407 -35.19 -1.72 -40.67
CA ASN A 407 -34.65 -2.08 -41.99
C ASN A 407 -33.89 -3.42 -42.00
N GLY A 408 -33.87 -4.18 -40.90
CA GLY A 408 -33.13 -5.45 -40.82
C GLY A 408 -31.61 -5.29 -40.96
N THR A 409 -31.08 -4.10 -40.65
CA THR A 409 -29.65 -3.75 -40.70
C THR A 409 -29.00 -3.63 -39.33
N GLY A 410 -29.76 -3.84 -38.25
CA GLY A 410 -29.23 -3.96 -36.89
C GLY A 410 -28.48 -5.26 -36.68
N HIS A 411 -27.57 -5.29 -35.71
CA HIS A 411 -26.93 -6.50 -35.23
C HIS A 411 -26.95 -6.52 -33.69
N ARG A 412 -27.18 -7.70 -33.10
CA ARG A 412 -27.32 -7.86 -31.64
C ARG A 412 -26.05 -7.52 -30.85
N TYR A 413 -24.88 -7.74 -31.46
CA TYR A 413 -23.59 -7.56 -30.80
C TYR A 413 -23.36 -6.10 -30.39
N ARG A 414 -22.93 -5.89 -29.14
CA ARG A 414 -22.43 -4.59 -28.67
C ARG A 414 -21.04 -4.79 -28.12
N TYR A 415 -20.10 -3.98 -28.58
CA TYR A 415 -18.72 -4.10 -28.14
C TYR A 415 -18.57 -3.56 -26.72
N LEU A 416 -18.48 -4.48 -25.77
CA LEU A 416 -18.42 -4.26 -24.32
C LEU A 416 -17.49 -3.11 -23.91
N ASN A 417 -16.30 -3.02 -24.48
CA ASN A 417 -15.32 -1.98 -24.14
C ASN A 417 -15.77 -0.54 -24.48
N TYR A 418 -16.82 -0.36 -25.31
CA TYR A 418 -17.42 0.93 -25.65
C TYR A 418 -18.86 1.07 -25.14
N CYS A 419 -19.34 0.11 -24.35
CA CYS A 419 -20.67 0.19 -23.77
C CYS A 419 -20.73 1.26 -22.68
N ALA A 420 -21.86 1.95 -22.65
CA ALA A 420 -22.20 2.86 -21.57
C ALA A 420 -22.88 2.11 -20.41
N GLU A 421 -23.06 2.79 -19.28
CA GLU A 421 -23.73 2.25 -18.09
C GLU A 421 -25.17 1.76 -18.33
N TRP A 422 -25.88 2.30 -19.35
CA TRP A 422 -27.25 1.88 -19.68
C TRP A 422 -27.32 0.71 -20.66
N GLN A 423 -26.18 0.22 -21.15
CA GLN A 423 -26.14 -0.80 -22.20
C GLN A 423 -25.86 -2.18 -21.61
N ARG A 424 -26.53 -3.19 -22.18
CA ARG A 424 -26.41 -4.60 -21.78
C ARG A 424 -25.66 -5.41 -22.86
N PRO A 425 -24.32 -5.50 -22.80
CA PRO A 425 -23.51 -6.10 -23.86
C PRO A 425 -23.65 -7.62 -23.96
N PHE A 426 -23.80 -8.34 -22.84
CA PHE A 426 -23.87 -9.80 -22.83
C PHE A 426 -25.13 -10.35 -23.54
N GLU A 427 -26.22 -9.58 -23.59
CA GLU A 427 -27.41 -9.95 -24.40
C GLU A 427 -27.06 -10.10 -25.89
N GLY A 428 -26.03 -9.40 -26.36
CA GLY A 428 -25.53 -9.47 -27.73
C GLY A 428 -24.67 -10.70 -28.05
N TYR A 429 -24.26 -11.49 -27.06
CA TYR A 429 -23.38 -12.66 -27.25
C TYR A 429 -24.14 -13.91 -27.71
N GLY A 430 -25.48 -13.88 -27.67
CA GLY A 430 -26.33 -15.03 -27.97
C GLY A 430 -26.63 -15.87 -26.73
N GLU A 431 -27.74 -16.60 -26.75
CA GLU A 431 -28.24 -17.32 -25.57
C GLU A 431 -27.28 -18.41 -25.06
N GLU A 432 -26.65 -19.15 -25.97
CA GLU A 432 -25.72 -20.22 -25.60
C GLU A 432 -24.50 -19.67 -24.86
N ASN A 433 -23.87 -18.62 -25.41
CA ASN A 433 -22.73 -17.96 -24.80
C ASN A 433 -23.09 -17.31 -23.47
N THR A 434 -24.26 -16.69 -23.36
CA THR A 434 -24.75 -16.12 -22.08
C THR A 434 -24.98 -17.21 -21.03
N ARG A 435 -25.62 -18.33 -21.39
CA ARG A 435 -25.80 -19.48 -20.48
C ARG A 435 -24.45 -20.06 -20.06
N PHE A 436 -23.50 -20.15 -20.97
CA PHE A 436 -22.15 -20.62 -20.67
C PHE A 436 -21.43 -19.72 -19.67
N LEU A 437 -21.49 -18.39 -19.86
CA LEU A 437 -20.92 -17.43 -18.91
C LEU A 437 -21.58 -17.56 -17.53
N GLN A 438 -22.91 -17.71 -17.47
CA GLN A 438 -23.63 -17.90 -16.21
C GLN A 438 -23.23 -19.18 -15.47
N ALA A 439 -23.13 -20.30 -16.19
CA ALA A 439 -22.73 -21.60 -15.64
C ALA A 439 -21.29 -21.55 -15.10
N THR A 440 -20.37 -20.97 -15.87
CA THR A 440 -18.96 -20.83 -15.45
C THR A 440 -18.85 -19.99 -14.17
N GLY A 441 -19.63 -18.89 -14.08
CA GLY A 441 -19.63 -18.01 -12.90
C GLY A 441 -20.12 -18.71 -11.62
N THR A 442 -21.08 -19.63 -11.75
CA THR A 442 -21.60 -20.40 -10.60
C THR A 442 -20.63 -21.50 -10.16
N GLU A 443 -19.95 -22.16 -11.08
CA GLU A 443 -18.93 -23.18 -10.76
C GLU A 443 -17.67 -22.58 -10.12
N THR A 444 -17.22 -21.40 -10.56
CA THR A 444 -16.11 -20.66 -9.90
C THR A 444 -16.46 -20.11 -8.50
N ALA A 445 -17.75 -20.07 -8.15
CA ALA A 445 -18.24 -19.68 -6.84
C ALA A 445 -18.49 -20.87 -5.90
N VAL A 446 -18.59 -22.10 -6.43
CA VAL A 446 -18.93 -23.32 -5.69
C VAL A 446 -17.95 -24.44 -6.02
N SER A 447 -16.84 -24.51 -5.29
CA SER A 447 -16.11 -25.77 -5.14
C SER A 447 -15.33 -25.84 -3.81
N PRO A 448 -15.93 -26.40 -2.76
CA PRO A 448 -15.20 -26.87 -1.59
C PRO A 448 -14.72 -28.31 -1.85
N VAL A 449 -13.41 -28.51 -1.98
CA VAL A 449 -12.80 -29.85 -1.91
C VAL A 449 -12.63 -30.20 -0.42
N PRO A 450 -13.07 -31.38 0.04
CA PRO A 450 -13.17 -31.69 1.46
C PRO A 450 -11.82 -32.08 2.06
N LEU A 451 -11.44 -31.44 3.16
CA LEU A 451 -10.42 -31.94 4.07
C LEU A 451 -11.09 -32.30 5.42
N SER A 452 -10.82 -33.51 5.88
CA SER A 452 -11.15 -34.07 7.19
C SER A 452 -10.43 -33.36 8.35
N PRO A 453 -10.73 -33.72 9.62
CA PRO A 453 -12.02 -33.81 10.28
C PRO A 453 -12.29 -32.54 11.11
N GLN A 454 -13.57 -32.34 11.41
CA GLN A 454 -14.17 -31.21 12.12
C GLN A 454 -13.37 -30.73 13.35
N TYR A 455 -12.99 -29.46 13.33
CA TYR A 455 -12.93 -28.61 14.52
C TYR A 455 -13.84 -27.40 14.29
N SER A 456 -14.66 -27.07 15.28
CA SER A 456 -15.66 -26.00 15.26
C SER A 456 -14.99 -24.63 15.29
N GLU A 457 -15.18 -23.81 14.25
CA GLU A 457 -14.79 -22.40 14.23
C GLU A 457 -15.82 -21.54 14.98
N ASP A 458 -15.90 -21.72 16.29
CA ASP A 458 -16.59 -20.79 17.21
C ASP A 458 -15.57 -19.94 18.00
N SER A 459 -14.35 -19.77 17.47
CA SER A 459 -13.25 -19.10 18.15
C SER A 459 -12.67 -17.94 17.33
N ASP A 460 -13.37 -16.80 17.33
CA ASP A 460 -12.73 -15.52 17.05
C ASP A 460 -11.79 -15.16 18.23
N CYS A 461 -10.50 -15.42 18.06
CA CYS A 461 -9.45 -15.36 19.08
C CYS A 461 -9.07 -13.94 19.56
N THR A 462 -9.89 -12.93 19.29
CA THR A 462 -9.59 -11.54 19.67
C THR A 462 -9.79 -11.29 21.18
N CYS A 463 -10.79 -11.91 21.78
CA CYS A 463 -11.09 -11.79 23.22
C CYS A 463 -10.40 -12.86 24.07
N GLY A 464 -10.03 -14.01 23.49
CA GLY A 464 -9.76 -15.23 24.27
C GLY A 464 -11.06 -15.87 24.76
N HIS A 465 -11.01 -17.14 25.19
CA HIS A 465 -12.17 -17.92 25.67
C HIS A 465 -12.30 -17.90 27.20
N THR A 466 -11.79 -16.85 27.81
CA THR A 466 -11.58 -16.82 29.23
C THR A 466 -12.31 -15.65 29.86
N GLU A 467 -12.64 -15.78 31.14
CA GLU A 467 -13.47 -14.81 31.87
C GLU A 467 -12.89 -13.39 31.85
N GLU A 468 -11.56 -13.24 31.93
CA GLU A 468 -10.91 -11.93 31.84
C GLU A 468 -10.75 -11.44 30.40
N GLY A 469 -10.62 -12.34 29.42
CA GLY A 469 -10.64 -12.01 28.01
C GLY A 469 -11.99 -11.44 27.56
N GLU A 470 -13.07 -12.06 28.03
CA GLU A 470 -14.43 -11.56 27.91
C GLU A 470 -14.61 -10.23 28.67
N ARG A 471 -14.04 -10.10 29.88
CA ARG A 471 -14.08 -8.85 30.65
C ARG A 471 -13.33 -7.70 29.97
N LEU A 472 -12.14 -7.93 29.42
CA LEU A 472 -11.39 -6.92 28.68
C LEU A 472 -12.12 -6.54 27.40
N CYS A 473 -12.75 -7.49 26.71
CA CYS A 473 -13.63 -7.19 25.59
C CYS A 473 -14.91 -6.44 26.03
N ALA A 474 -15.41 -6.66 27.24
CA ALA A 474 -16.52 -5.89 27.78
C ALA A 474 -16.11 -4.45 28.13
N ILE A 475 -14.89 -4.25 28.66
CA ILE A 475 -14.37 -2.93 29.05
C ILE A 475 -13.90 -2.13 27.83
N TYR A 476 -13.21 -2.77 26.88
CA TYR A 476 -12.50 -2.08 25.80
C TYR A 476 -13.11 -2.34 24.41
N HIS A 477 -14.01 -3.31 24.25
CA HIS A 477 -14.51 -3.81 22.96
C HIS A 477 -13.45 -4.57 22.15
N ARG A 478 -13.92 -5.56 21.38
CA ARG A 478 -13.11 -6.48 20.58
C ARG A 478 -12.22 -5.74 19.58
N GLU A 479 -12.78 -4.73 18.94
CA GLU A 479 -12.13 -3.92 17.90
C GLU A 479 -11.01 -3.06 18.49
N ALA A 480 -11.18 -2.54 19.71
CA ALA A 480 -10.13 -1.77 20.36
C ALA A 480 -8.96 -2.67 20.75
N LEU A 481 -9.21 -3.86 21.30
CA LEU A 481 -8.17 -4.83 21.61
C LEU A 481 -7.44 -5.32 20.35
N ARG A 482 -8.16 -5.57 19.25
CA ARG A 482 -7.55 -5.90 17.94
C ARG A 482 -6.64 -4.79 17.45
N SER A 483 -7.07 -3.54 17.60
CA SER A 483 -6.30 -2.36 17.19
C SER A 483 -5.06 -2.09 18.04
N THR A 484 -4.91 -2.77 19.19
CA THR A 484 -3.67 -2.71 19.98
C THR A 484 -2.51 -3.50 19.37
N ARG A 485 -2.74 -4.26 18.29
CA ARG A 485 -1.69 -5.04 17.60
C ARG A 485 -1.28 -4.30 16.33
N LEU A 486 -0.21 -3.51 16.42
CA LEU A 486 0.27 -2.74 15.27
C LEU A 486 1.15 -3.57 14.33
N VAL A 487 2.03 -4.41 14.87
CA VAL A 487 2.88 -5.34 14.09
C VAL A 487 2.85 -6.71 14.74
N GLN A 488 2.43 -7.73 14.00
CA GLN A 488 2.43 -9.11 14.48
C GLN A 488 3.76 -9.84 14.17
N GLY A 489 4.46 -9.43 13.11
CA GLY A 489 5.63 -10.13 12.56
C GLY A 489 5.33 -11.56 12.10
N THR A 490 6.34 -12.32 11.68
CA THR A 490 6.23 -13.75 11.41
C THR A 490 6.12 -14.54 12.70
N GLY A 491 6.61 -14.01 13.82
CA GLY A 491 6.61 -14.66 15.14
C GLY A 491 7.60 -15.81 15.30
N ALA A 492 8.52 -16.02 14.35
CA ALA A 492 9.40 -17.19 14.33
C ALA A 492 10.30 -17.30 15.58
N ARG A 493 10.94 -16.20 16.00
CA ARG A 493 11.83 -16.17 17.16
C ARG A 493 11.07 -16.37 18.47
N VAL A 494 9.88 -15.77 18.60
CA VAL A 494 8.97 -15.95 19.74
C VAL A 494 8.52 -17.40 19.85
N ARG A 495 8.08 -18.02 18.75
CA ARG A 495 7.69 -19.45 18.75
C ARG A 495 8.83 -20.37 19.14
N ARG A 496 10.04 -20.15 18.62
CA ARG A 496 11.22 -20.94 18.99
C ARG A 496 11.50 -20.86 20.50
N MET A 497 11.44 -19.65 21.05
CA MET A 497 11.63 -19.43 22.49
C MET A 497 10.56 -20.15 23.32
N LEU A 498 9.27 -20.01 22.95
CA LEU A 498 8.16 -20.67 23.66
C LEU A 498 8.27 -22.20 23.61
N LEU A 499 8.68 -22.79 22.47
CA LEU A 499 8.90 -24.23 22.36
C LEU A 499 10.02 -24.71 23.28
N ALA A 500 11.14 -24.00 23.32
CA ALA A 500 12.26 -24.34 24.22
C ALA A 500 11.85 -24.23 25.70
N ALA A 501 11.08 -23.21 26.06
CA ALA A 501 10.58 -23.01 27.43
C ALA A 501 9.64 -24.16 27.86
N ARG A 502 8.74 -24.61 26.98
CA ARG A 502 7.85 -25.75 27.22
C ARG A 502 8.61 -27.06 27.45
N GLU A 503 9.76 -27.23 26.80
CA GLU A 503 10.63 -28.41 26.98
C GLU A 503 11.44 -28.36 28.29
N GLY A 504 11.20 -27.33 29.13
CA GLY A 504 11.87 -27.17 30.42
C GLY A 504 13.24 -26.50 30.30
N LYS A 505 13.55 -25.82 29.19
CA LYS A 505 14.77 -25.02 29.09
C LYS A 505 14.61 -23.74 29.94
N PRO A 506 15.59 -23.38 30.80
CA PRO A 506 15.58 -22.10 31.47
C PRO A 506 15.65 -20.96 30.43
N LEU A 507 14.95 -19.87 30.71
CA LEU A 507 14.91 -18.69 29.86
C LEU A 507 15.72 -17.58 30.50
N LYS A 508 16.48 -16.85 29.69
CA LYS A 508 17.05 -15.55 30.05
C LYS A 508 16.22 -14.42 29.44
N VAL A 509 15.58 -13.63 30.29
CA VAL A 509 14.70 -12.53 29.87
C VAL A 509 15.36 -11.19 30.20
N GLY A 510 15.59 -10.38 29.17
CA GLY A 510 16.10 -9.03 29.28
C GLY A 510 15.03 -7.98 28.98
N ILE A 511 15.10 -6.87 29.69
CA ILE A 511 14.20 -5.72 29.50
C ILE A 511 15.06 -4.49 29.27
N LEU A 512 14.81 -3.78 28.17
CA LEU A 512 15.43 -2.48 27.89
C LEU A 512 14.32 -1.44 27.75
N GLY A 513 14.49 -0.33 28.45
CA GLY A 513 13.50 0.74 28.41
C GLY A 513 13.85 1.94 29.27
N GLY A 514 12.94 2.89 29.28
CA GLY A 514 13.09 4.14 30.00
C GLY A 514 12.31 4.17 31.32
N SER A 515 11.60 5.27 31.56
CA SER A 515 10.91 5.54 32.83
C SER A 515 9.79 4.55 33.16
N VAL A 516 8.98 4.13 32.19
CA VAL A 516 7.92 3.14 32.43
C VAL A 516 8.55 1.78 32.73
N SER A 517 9.64 1.46 32.03
CA SER A 517 10.30 0.18 32.22
C SER A 517 11.08 0.07 33.55
N ALA A 518 11.53 1.21 34.07
CA ALA A 518 12.08 1.35 35.42
C ALA A 518 10.98 1.43 36.51
N CYS A 519 9.70 1.29 36.14
CA CYS A 519 8.55 1.36 37.04
C CYS A 519 8.36 2.67 37.80
N HIS A 520 8.72 3.78 37.14
CA HIS A 520 8.56 5.11 37.71
C HIS A 520 7.11 5.40 38.11
N GLY A 521 6.91 5.83 39.36
CA GLY A 521 5.61 6.17 39.93
C GLY A 521 4.82 4.99 40.50
N VAL A 522 5.36 3.76 40.43
CA VAL A 522 4.66 2.55 40.89
C VAL A 522 5.32 2.00 42.16
N HIS A 523 4.56 2.02 43.27
CA HIS A 523 4.99 1.56 44.60
C HIS A 523 6.34 2.15 45.09
N PRO A 524 6.51 3.49 45.11
CA PRO A 524 7.72 4.10 45.63
C PRO A 524 7.90 3.77 47.12
N SER A 525 9.15 3.49 47.50
CA SER A 525 9.55 3.15 48.87
C SER A 525 10.86 3.87 49.24
N PRO A 526 11.31 3.87 50.51
CA PRO A 526 12.60 4.45 50.88
C PRO A 526 13.79 3.85 50.12
N ASP A 527 13.72 2.56 49.78
CA ASP A 527 14.76 1.85 49.03
C ASP A 527 14.63 2.04 47.52
N TYR A 528 13.41 2.32 47.04
CA TYR A 528 13.07 2.56 45.64
C TYR A 528 12.25 3.84 45.49
N PRO A 529 12.88 5.02 45.62
CA PRO A 529 12.18 6.30 45.73
C PRO A 529 11.41 6.68 44.46
N GLN A 530 11.82 6.16 43.31
CA GLN A 530 11.17 6.42 42.02
C GLN A 530 10.11 5.37 41.66
N GLY A 531 10.15 4.19 42.27
CA GLY A 531 9.26 3.06 42.00
C GLY A 531 10.03 1.75 42.04
N ASP A 532 9.39 0.68 42.49
CA ASP A 532 10.02 -0.62 42.75
C ASP A 532 9.87 -1.56 41.53
N PRO A 533 10.96 -1.89 40.82
CA PRO A 533 10.93 -2.79 39.65
C PRO A 533 10.53 -4.24 39.98
N ASP A 534 10.69 -4.67 41.24
CA ASP A 534 10.25 -5.98 41.74
C ASP A 534 8.94 -5.87 42.55
N GLY A 535 8.45 -4.65 42.76
CA GLY A 535 7.23 -4.35 43.51
C GLY A 535 5.96 -4.74 42.77
N PRO A 536 4.84 -4.96 43.48
CA PRO A 536 3.57 -5.37 42.86
C PRO A 536 3.07 -4.32 41.86
N GLY A 537 2.37 -4.71 40.80
CA GLY A 537 1.78 -3.76 39.84
C GLY A 537 2.77 -3.09 38.88
N CYS A 538 4.07 -3.22 39.14
CA CYS A 538 5.11 -2.84 38.20
C CYS A 538 5.15 -3.83 37.02
N TYR A 539 5.29 -3.29 35.82
CA TYR A 539 5.15 -4.05 34.58
C TYR A 539 6.22 -5.17 34.44
N THR A 540 7.45 -4.97 34.95
CA THR A 540 8.52 -5.99 34.97
C THR A 540 8.21 -7.11 35.96
N SER A 541 7.69 -6.79 37.14
CA SER A 541 7.26 -7.78 38.13
C SER A 541 6.14 -8.67 37.58
N ILE A 542 5.21 -8.08 36.82
CA ILE A 542 4.09 -8.79 36.17
C ILE A 542 4.62 -9.74 35.10
N LEU A 543 5.56 -9.29 34.27
CA LEU A 543 6.25 -10.10 33.27
C LEU A 543 7.02 -11.28 33.88
N LYS A 544 7.74 -11.02 34.97
CA LYS A 544 8.51 -12.02 35.72
C LYS A 544 7.60 -13.10 36.31
N ALA A 545 6.54 -12.67 37.00
CA ALA A 545 5.52 -13.57 37.55
C ALA A 545 4.83 -14.39 36.44
N TRP A 546 4.58 -13.79 35.28
CA TRP A 546 4.01 -14.48 34.13
C TRP A 546 4.95 -15.60 33.65
N VAL A 547 6.21 -15.33 33.34
CA VAL A 547 7.16 -16.36 32.86
C VAL A 547 7.32 -17.49 33.88
N GLN A 548 7.46 -17.17 35.17
CA GLN A 548 7.61 -18.17 36.25
C GLN A 548 6.37 -19.06 36.42
N SER A 549 5.18 -18.47 36.39
CA SER A 549 3.92 -19.23 36.52
C SER A 549 3.62 -20.07 35.28
N THR A 550 4.05 -19.59 34.12
CA THR A 550 3.79 -20.19 32.82
C THR A 550 4.73 -21.34 32.49
N PHE A 551 5.99 -21.28 32.93
CA PHE A 551 7.01 -22.30 32.69
C PHE A 551 7.66 -22.78 34.01
N PRO A 552 6.90 -23.38 34.95
CA PRO A 552 7.41 -23.67 36.31
C PRO A 552 8.50 -24.77 36.39
N GLY A 553 8.90 -25.35 35.25
CA GLY A 553 9.83 -26.48 35.16
C GLY A 553 11.32 -26.10 35.13
N ALA A 554 11.66 -24.81 35.09
CA ALA A 554 13.04 -24.33 35.02
C ALA A 554 13.25 -23.05 35.85
N ASP A 555 14.50 -22.79 36.23
CA ASP A 555 14.88 -21.54 36.90
C ASP A 555 15.20 -20.48 35.85
N HIS A 556 14.34 -19.47 35.73
CA HIS A 556 14.44 -18.42 34.72
C HIS A 556 15.22 -17.21 35.26
N GLU A 557 16.13 -16.67 34.45
CA GLU A 557 16.90 -15.49 34.78
C GLU A 557 16.23 -14.23 34.21
N PHE A 558 16.12 -13.18 35.03
CA PHE A 558 15.51 -11.91 34.63
C PHE A 558 16.50 -10.78 34.85
N MET A 559 16.64 -9.93 33.83
CA MET A 559 17.51 -8.76 33.85
C MET A 559 16.69 -7.54 33.45
N ASN A 560 16.42 -6.65 34.40
CA ASN A 560 15.87 -5.34 34.08
C ASN A 560 17.01 -4.36 33.83
N GLY A 561 17.30 -4.11 32.56
CA GLY A 561 18.28 -3.13 32.11
C GLY A 561 17.68 -1.75 31.89
N ALA A 562 16.45 -1.50 32.32
CA ALA A 562 15.80 -0.20 32.15
C ALA A 562 16.32 0.84 33.15
N ILE A 563 16.63 2.01 32.62
CA ILE A 563 17.10 3.18 33.38
C ILE A 563 16.12 4.31 33.09
N GLY A 564 15.50 4.84 34.16
CA GLY A 564 14.50 5.89 34.01
C GLY A 564 15.06 7.10 33.26
N GLY A 565 14.26 7.70 32.37
CA GLY A 565 14.68 8.88 31.61
C GLY A 565 15.64 8.63 30.45
N MET A 566 16.11 7.39 30.23
CA MET A 566 16.92 7.04 29.06
C MET A 566 16.03 6.66 27.88
N ASP A 567 16.45 7.04 26.67
CA ASP A 567 15.71 6.84 25.43
C ASP A 567 16.46 5.87 24.48
N SER A 568 15.84 5.51 23.35
CA SER A 568 16.45 4.57 22.40
C SER A 568 17.79 5.06 21.83
N SER A 569 18.05 6.38 21.86
CA SER A 569 19.32 6.96 21.40
C SER A 569 20.50 6.60 22.29
N TYR A 570 20.28 6.41 23.59
CA TYR A 570 21.29 5.87 24.50
C TYR A 570 21.49 4.36 24.28
N TYR A 571 20.40 3.60 24.25
CA TYR A 571 20.49 2.13 24.11
C TYR A 571 21.02 1.69 22.75
N ALA A 572 20.88 2.51 21.70
CA ALA A 572 21.49 2.26 20.38
C ALA A 572 23.01 2.05 20.45
N PHE A 573 23.68 2.57 21.48
CA PHE A 573 25.13 2.41 21.68
C PHE A 573 25.45 1.56 22.91
N CYS A 574 24.76 1.82 24.02
CA CYS A 574 25.09 1.25 25.33
C CYS A 574 24.21 0.03 25.69
N GLY A 575 23.19 -0.30 24.88
CA GLY A 575 22.16 -1.25 25.30
C GLY A 575 22.63 -2.68 25.49
N THR A 576 23.71 -3.09 24.83
CA THR A 576 24.32 -4.43 25.01
C THR A 576 24.96 -4.60 26.38
N HIS A 577 25.23 -3.52 27.11
CA HIS A 577 25.77 -3.56 28.46
C HIS A 577 24.70 -3.91 29.51
N HIS A 578 23.44 -3.62 29.19
CA HIS A 578 22.29 -3.68 30.10
C HIS A 578 21.48 -4.98 30.03
N VAL A 579 21.77 -5.84 29.05
CA VAL A 579 21.17 -7.17 28.91
C VAL A 579 22.21 -8.21 28.55
N ALA A 580 21.96 -9.47 28.92
CA ALA A 580 22.86 -10.55 28.52
C ALA A 580 22.81 -10.79 27.01
N THR A 581 23.98 -10.88 26.38
CA THR A 581 24.11 -11.17 24.94
C THR A 581 23.61 -12.57 24.54
N ASP A 582 23.35 -13.43 25.52
CA ASP A 582 22.76 -14.76 25.35
C ASP A 582 21.30 -14.83 25.82
N ALA A 583 20.60 -13.70 25.97
CA ALA A 583 19.18 -13.64 26.29
C ALA A 583 18.33 -14.43 25.26
N ASP A 584 17.26 -15.06 25.72
CA ASP A 584 16.27 -15.77 24.89
C ASP A 584 15.07 -14.87 24.51
N LEU A 585 14.72 -13.91 25.39
CA LEU A 585 13.64 -12.94 25.20
C LEU A 585 14.11 -11.54 25.60
N LEU A 586 13.86 -10.55 24.74
CA LEU A 586 14.10 -9.13 24.96
C LEU A 586 12.80 -8.35 24.80
N ILE A 587 12.51 -7.47 25.77
CA ILE A 587 11.35 -6.59 25.75
C ILE A 587 11.82 -5.16 25.66
N LEU A 588 11.25 -4.41 24.71
CA LEU A 588 11.58 -3.01 24.45
C LEU A 588 10.38 -2.11 24.73
N GLU A 589 10.59 -1.02 25.46
CA GLU A 589 9.59 0.03 25.68
C GLU A 589 10.31 1.37 25.87
N PHE A 590 10.05 2.32 24.97
CA PHE A 590 10.69 3.64 24.97
C PHE A 590 9.72 4.78 24.71
N ASP A 591 8.42 4.50 24.60
CA ASP A 591 7.44 5.45 24.07
C ASP A 591 7.37 6.72 24.91
N VAL A 592 7.55 6.63 26.24
CA VAL A 592 7.56 7.83 27.09
C VAL A 592 8.82 8.69 26.91
N ASN A 593 9.93 8.10 26.48
CA ASN A 593 11.24 8.74 26.44
C ASN A 593 11.66 9.14 25.01
N ASP A 594 11.21 8.43 23.99
CA ASP A 594 11.49 8.75 22.59
C ASP A 594 10.67 9.95 22.10
N GLN A 595 11.13 10.58 21.03
CA GLN A 595 10.41 11.64 20.31
C GLN A 595 10.00 11.14 18.93
N THR A 596 9.11 11.87 18.24
CA THR A 596 8.66 11.47 16.89
C THR A 596 9.59 11.94 15.76
N ASP A 597 10.72 12.56 16.10
CA ASP A 597 11.72 12.98 15.13
C ASP A 597 12.35 11.78 14.42
N LEU A 598 12.55 11.87 13.11
CA LEU A 598 13.12 10.78 12.29
C LEU A 598 14.51 10.31 12.75
N ILE A 599 15.22 11.10 13.55
CA ILE A 599 16.50 10.67 14.15
C ILE A 599 16.30 9.53 15.16
N TYR A 600 15.18 9.51 15.90
CA TYR A 600 14.82 8.42 16.81
C TYR A 600 14.49 7.14 16.05
N GLN A 601 13.97 7.24 14.82
CA GLN A 601 13.82 6.08 13.95
C GLN A 601 15.18 5.41 13.66
N ALA A 602 16.24 6.20 13.44
CA ALA A 602 17.58 5.67 13.17
C ALA A 602 18.21 5.04 14.41
N PHE A 603 18.06 5.66 15.58
CA PHE A 603 18.51 5.10 16.85
C PHE A 603 17.81 3.78 17.17
N PHE A 604 16.50 3.74 17.00
CA PHE A 604 15.71 2.53 17.25
C PHE A 604 16.05 1.41 16.25
N ASP A 605 16.27 1.73 14.96
CA ASP A 605 16.77 0.76 13.96
C ASP A 605 18.11 0.17 14.37
N GLN A 606 19.07 1.02 14.78
CA GLN A 606 20.40 0.57 15.24
C GLN A 606 20.29 -0.35 16.46
N LEU A 607 19.51 0.03 17.48
CA LEU A 607 19.27 -0.80 18.66
C LEU A 607 18.73 -2.18 18.27
N VAL A 608 17.62 -2.23 17.53
CA VAL A 608 16.97 -3.52 17.20
C VAL A 608 17.89 -4.42 16.37
N ARG A 609 18.69 -3.86 15.46
CA ARG A 609 19.66 -4.64 14.68
C ARG A 609 20.76 -5.25 15.54
N VAL A 610 21.35 -4.47 16.45
CA VAL A 610 22.37 -4.96 17.38
C VAL A 610 21.83 -6.12 18.23
N LEU A 611 20.57 -6.03 18.69
CA LEU A 611 19.94 -7.10 19.47
C LEU A 611 19.62 -8.34 18.62
N LEU A 612 19.25 -8.17 17.34
CA LEU A 612 18.94 -9.29 16.44
C LEU A 612 20.16 -10.14 16.06
N ASP A 613 21.34 -9.54 16.15
CA ASP A 613 22.67 -10.13 15.88
C ASP A 613 23.24 -10.93 17.05
N PHE A 614 22.58 -10.92 18.21
CA PHE A 614 22.97 -11.77 19.33
C PHE A 614 22.98 -13.24 18.88
N LYS A 615 24.02 -13.97 19.30
CA LYS A 615 24.20 -15.39 18.92
C LYS A 615 23.06 -16.29 19.36
N SER A 616 22.37 -15.93 20.47
CA SER A 616 21.18 -16.64 20.96
C SER A 616 19.96 -16.46 20.04
N LEU A 617 20.01 -15.50 19.12
CA LEU A 617 18.91 -15.10 18.26
C LEU A 617 17.64 -14.82 19.10
N PRO A 618 17.66 -13.84 20.02
CA PRO A 618 16.58 -13.62 20.98
C PRO A 618 15.25 -13.34 20.28
N ALA A 619 14.15 -13.76 20.91
CA ALA A 619 12.84 -13.19 20.62
C ALA A 619 12.83 -11.73 21.08
N ILE A 620 12.39 -10.80 20.24
CA ILE A 620 12.25 -9.38 20.61
C ILE A 620 10.77 -9.02 20.54
N VAL A 621 10.25 -8.31 21.55
CA VAL A 621 8.87 -7.80 21.59
C VAL A 621 8.89 -6.34 22.00
N ILE A 622 8.22 -5.49 21.23
CA ILE A 622 8.05 -4.07 21.55
C ILE A 622 6.69 -3.88 22.21
N LEU A 623 6.70 -3.41 23.45
CA LEU A 623 5.51 -3.09 24.23
C LEU A 623 5.42 -1.57 24.33
N GLY A 624 4.57 -0.96 23.49
CA GLY A 624 4.38 0.47 23.48
C GLY A 624 3.47 0.95 24.61
N ALA A 625 3.97 1.90 25.40
CA ALA A 625 3.22 2.71 26.33
C ALA A 625 2.86 4.04 25.64
N TRP A 626 1.64 4.20 25.12
CA TRP A 626 1.25 5.47 24.47
C TRP A 626 1.70 6.72 25.29
N ALA A 627 2.24 7.76 24.64
CA ALA A 627 2.89 8.89 25.34
C ALA A 627 2.06 10.19 25.29
N PRO A 628 1.22 10.50 26.31
CA PRO A 628 0.39 11.71 26.34
C PRO A 628 1.12 13.02 26.13
N GLN A 629 2.32 13.15 26.69
CA GLN A 629 3.16 14.34 26.61
C GLN A 629 3.59 14.64 25.18
N VAL A 630 3.94 13.61 24.41
CA VAL A 630 4.31 13.77 23.00
C VAL A 630 3.09 14.21 22.22
N ALA A 631 1.92 13.66 22.56
CA ALA A 631 0.67 14.07 21.95
C ALA A 631 0.27 15.54 22.29
N GLN A 632 0.70 16.05 23.44
CA GLN A 632 0.47 17.44 23.84
C GLN A 632 1.43 18.41 23.15
N ASP A 633 2.69 18.02 23.00
CA ASP A 633 3.74 18.86 22.42
C ASP A 633 3.73 18.88 20.88
N GLN A 634 3.35 17.77 20.24
CA GLN A 634 3.48 17.55 18.79
C GLN A 634 2.13 17.26 18.08
N GLY A 635 0.99 17.40 18.76
CA GLY A 635 -0.34 17.07 18.22
C GLY A 635 -0.66 15.59 18.40
N TYR A 636 -1.62 14.98 17.69
CA TYR A 636 -1.94 13.54 17.85
C TYR A 636 -0.84 12.58 17.30
N ASP A 637 0.42 12.88 17.53
CA ASP A 637 1.60 12.07 17.21
C ASP A 637 2.08 11.28 18.45
N ASP A 638 2.89 10.25 18.24
CA ASP A 638 3.37 9.33 19.29
C ASP A 638 4.66 8.63 18.84
N PRO A 639 5.65 8.33 19.71
CA PRO A 639 6.93 7.78 19.29
C PRO A 639 6.84 6.42 18.57
N GLN A 640 5.71 5.73 18.67
CA GLN A 640 5.47 4.54 17.87
C GLN A 640 5.40 4.82 16.37
N THR A 641 5.22 6.07 15.92
CA THR A 641 5.35 6.42 14.49
C THR A 641 6.77 6.19 13.97
N VAL A 642 7.79 6.28 14.83
CA VAL A 642 9.18 5.96 14.50
C VAL A 642 9.56 4.51 14.81
N HIS A 643 8.92 3.86 15.78
CA HIS A 643 9.17 2.42 16.07
C HIS A 643 8.47 1.48 15.07
N LEU A 644 7.25 1.80 14.65
CA LEU A 644 6.40 1.00 13.74
C LEU A 644 7.10 0.58 12.44
N PRO A 645 7.71 1.49 11.65
CA PRO A 645 8.39 1.11 10.41
C PRO A 645 9.56 0.15 10.66
N ILE A 646 10.28 0.30 11.78
CA ILE A 646 11.40 -0.57 12.16
C ILE A 646 10.89 -1.95 12.58
N ALA A 647 9.87 -2.00 13.44
CA ALA A 647 9.22 -3.23 13.88
C ALA A 647 8.68 -4.03 12.68
N ALA A 648 8.00 -3.36 11.75
CA ALA A 648 7.49 -3.98 10.52
C ALA A 648 8.62 -4.44 9.59
N TYR A 649 9.70 -3.65 9.47
CA TYR A 649 10.83 -3.99 8.61
C TYR A 649 11.64 -5.18 9.12
N LEU A 650 11.98 -5.18 10.41
CA LEU A 650 12.83 -6.18 11.06
C LEU A 650 12.07 -7.39 11.61
N ASP A 651 10.76 -7.47 11.33
CA ASP A 651 9.89 -8.58 11.72
C ASP A 651 9.77 -8.77 13.24
N VAL A 652 9.68 -7.66 13.97
CA VAL A 652 9.55 -7.62 15.43
C VAL A 652 8.11 -7.30 15.82
N PRO A 653 7.44 -8.13 16.63
CA PRO A 653 6.11 -7.82 17.14
C PRO A 653 6.06 -6.50 17.93
N LEU A 654 5.04 -5.67 17.66
CA LEU A 654 4.79 -4.41 18.35
C LEU A 654 3.31 -4.32 18.76
N LYS A 655 3.10 -4.07 20.06
CA LYS A 655 1.78 -3.88 20.68
C LYS A 655 1.64 -2.44 21.20
N ARG A 656 0.54 -1.79 20.88
CA ARG A 656 0.17 -0.42 21.29
C ARG A 656 -1.09 -0.42 22.15
N MET A 657 -0.98 -0.20 23.44
CA MET A 657 -2.17 -0.13 24.29
C MET A 657 -2.79 1.27 24.29
N MET A 658 -4.12 1.33 24.24
CA MET A 658 -4.94 2.52 24.58
C MET A 658 -4.97 3.72 23.61
N TRP A 659 -4.28 3.70 22.46
CA TRP A 659 -4.30 4.84 21.53
C TRP A 659 -5.69 5.22 21.00
N ASN A 660 -6.45 4.25 20.50
CA ASN A 660 -7.77 4.52 19.93
C ASN A 660 -8.77 5.00 20.99
N THR A 661 -8.61 4.54 22.22
CA THR A 661 -9.38 5.00 23.37
C THR A 661 -8.97 6.42 23.77
N TYR A 662 -7.67 6.74 23.71
CA TYR A 662 -7.17 8.10 23.95
C TYR A 662 -7.70 9.09 22.91
N LEU A 663 -7.68 8.76 21.61
CA LEU A 663 -8.22 9.62 20.55
C LEU A 663 -9.70 9.99 20.78
N ARG A 664 -10.45 9.10 21.46
CA ARG A 664 -11.87 9.31 21.76
C ARG A 664 -12.08 10.03 23.09
N TRP A 665 -11.28 9.70 24.11
CA TRP A 665 -11.45 10.18 25.48
C TRP A 665 -10.12 10.59 26.12
N PRO A 666 -9.44 11.62 25.59
CA PRO A 666 -8.05 11.89 25.95
C PRO A 666 -7.89 12.24 27.43
N SER A 667 -8.77 13.12 27.93
CA SER A 667 -8.75 13.56 29.33
C SER A 667 -9.14 12.46 30.32
N SER A 668 -10.08 11.59 29.95
CA SER A 668 -10.57 10.51 30.83
C SER A 668 -9.54 9.38 30.92
N LEU A 669 -8.90 9.07 29.80
CA LEU A 669 -7.87 8.04 29.74
C LEU A 669 -6.61 8.44 30.52
N VAL A 670 -6.13 9.67 30.33
CA VAL A 670 -4.98 10.19 31.06
C VAL A 670 -5.24 10.14 32.58
N LYS A 671 -6.40 10.61 33.04
CA LYS A 671 -6.76 10.54 34.47
C LYS A 671 -6.84 9.12 35.03
N ALA A 672 -7.25 8.15 34.22
CA ALA A 672 -7.47 6.78 34.68
C ALA A 672 -6.19 5.94 34.71
N PHE A 673 -5.24 6.19 33.79
CA PHE A 673 -4.09 5.32 33.56
C PHE A 673 -2.73 5.99 33.74
N TYR A 674 -2.68 7.31 33.93
CA TYR A 674 -1.45 8.05 34.16
C TYR A 674 -1.42 8.66 35.56
N GLN A 675 -0.21 8.98 36.01
CA GLN A 675 0.06 9.78 37.18
C GLN A 675 -0.40 11.24 36.94
N PRO A 676 -0.52 12.07 38.00
CA PRO A 676 -0.89 13.47 37.88
C PRO A 676 0.04 14.33 37.01
N ASP A 677 1.25 13.83 36.73
CA ASP A 677 2.20 14.46 35.81
C ASP A 677 1.79 14.30 34.32
N ASN A 678 0.78 13.48 34.03
CA ASN A 678 0.30 13.12 32.68
C ASN A 678 1.40 12.54 31.77
N LEU A 679 2.47 12.03 32.36
CA LEU A 679 3.65 11.53 31.67
C LEU A 679 3.82 10.04 31.95
N HIS A 680 3.83 9.66 33.23
CA HIS A 680 4.11 8.28 33.63
C HIS A 680 2.81 7.51 33.84
N PRO A 681 2.69 6.28 33.32
CA PRO A 681 1.56 5.42 33.65
C PRO A 681 1.48 5.16 35.17
N ASN A 682 0.28 5.08 35.71
CA ASN A 682 0.07 4.63 37.09
C ASN A 682 0.07 3.08 37.14
N ALA A 683 -0.03 2.46 38.33
CA ALA A 683 0.00 1.01 38.47
C ALA A 683 -0.97 0.27 37.52
N ARG A 684 -2.13 0.86 37.24
CA ARG A 684 -3.11 0.32 36.28
C ARG A 684 -2.66 0.49 34.83
N GLY A 685 -2.03 1.61 34.50
CA GLY A 685 -1.37 1.80 33.22
C GLY A 685 -0.28 0.76 32.98
N HIS A 686 0.58 0.51 33.98
CA HIS A 686 1.60 -0.54 33.93
C HIS A 686 1.00 -1.93 33.74
N GLU A 687 -0.06 -2.29 34.47
CA GLU A 687 -0.79 -3.55 34.28
C GLU A 687 -1.38 -3.67 32.86
N THR A 688 -1.92 -2.57 32.33
CA THR A 688 -2.47 -2.54 30.98
C THR A 688 -1.37 -2.79 29.94
N ILE A 689 -0.24 -2.09 30.04
CA ILE A 689 0.92 -2.26 29.15
C ILE A 689 1.52 -3.67 29.25
N SER A 690 1.74 -4.16 30.47
CA SER A 690 2.30 -5.49 30.79
C SER A 690 1.28 -6.61 30.84
N SER A 691 0.04 -6.39 30.38
CA SER A 691 -0.91 -7.48 30.22
C SER A 691 -0.28 -8.48 29.25
N THR A 692 0.30 -9.53 29.86
CA THR A 692 1.13 -10.65 29.34
C THR A 692 0.50 -12.00 29.63
N LYS A 693 -0.57 -11.99 30.42
CA LYS A 693 -1.73 -12.86 30.28
C LYS A 693 -1.78 -13.47 28.88
N PRO A 694 -1.76 -12.67 27.79
CA PRO A 694 -1.59 -13.16 26.42
C PRO A 694 -0.72 -14.34 25.92
N PHE A 695 0.39 -14.64 26.56
CA PHE A 695 1.32 -15.64 26.08
C PHE A 695 0.94 -17.05 26.59
N SER A 696 -0.01 -17.17 27.54
CA SER A 696 -0.40 -18.43 28.21
C SER A 696 -1.19 -19.40 27.32
N SER A 697 -2.04 -18.90 26.40
CA SER A 697 -2.79 -19.73 25.44
C SER A 697 -1.92 -20.39 24.38
N LEU A 698 -0.63 -20.02 24.33
CA LEU A 698 0.38 -20.61 23.46
C LEU A 698 1.02 -21.85 24.07
N ILE A 699 0.48 -22.46 25.14
CA ILE A 699 1.07 -23.64 25.81
C ILE A 699 0.35 -24.98 25.58
N ASP A 700 -0.89 -24.96 25.07
CA ASP A 700 -1.67 -26.20 24.93
C ASP A 700 -2.07 -26.60 23.50
N ILE A 701 -1.62 -25.89 22.45
CA ILE A 701 -2.04 -26.18 21.07
C ILE A 701 -0.98 -27.00 20.31
N PRO A 702 -1.32 -28.16 19.70
CA PRO A 702 -0.48 -28.85 18.71
C PRO A 702 -0.63 -28.18 17.32
N PHE A 703 0.44 -27.51 16.88
CA PHE A 703 0.72 -26.86 15.57
C PHE A 703 -0.39 -26.82 14.50
N PRO A 704 -0.87 -25.61 14.11
CA PRO A 704 -0.34 -24.89 12.94
C PRO A 704 -0.04 -23.38 13.15
N LEU A 705 0.76 -22.82 12.23
CA LEU A 705 1.40 -21.49 12.24
C LEU A 705 0.43 -20.30 12.03
N ASP A 706 -0.34 -19.89 13.05
CA ASP A 706 -1.10 -18.62 13.01
C ASP A 706 -1.18 -17.85 14.34
N THR A 707 -0.35 -18.18 15.32
CA THR A 707 -0.61 -17.75 16.70
C THR A 707 0.60 -17.05 17.33
N LEU A 708 0.65 -15.72 17.18
CA LEU A 708 1.22 -14.85 18.22
C LEU A 708 0.01 -14.31 18.99
N HIS A 709 -0.59 -15.19 19.79
CA HIS A 709 -1.73 -14.85 20.63
C HIS A 709 -1.24 -14.11 21.85
N LEU A 710 -2.02 -13.09 22.23
CA LEU A 710 -1.82 -12.37 23.44
C LEU A 710 -3.19 -12.05 24.18
N VAL A 711 -3.87 -12.93 25.00
CA VAL A 711 -4.52 -12.77 26.41
C VAL A 711 -5.00 -14.07 27.20
N ASP A 712 -4.49 -14.51 28.42
CA ASP A 712 -5.13 -14.78 29.79
C ASP A 712 -4.23 -15.28 31.04
N PRO A 713 -4.67 -15.44 32.34
CA PRO A 713 -4.40 -14.66 33.57
C PRO A 713 -3.34 -15.11 34.62
N VAL A 714 -2.89 -14.16 35.48
CA VAL A 714 -2.43 -14.39 36.88
C VAL A 714 -3.44 -13.71 37.83
N THR A 715 -3.74 -14.37 38.95
CA THR A 715 -4.66 -13.92 40.02
C THR A 715 -4.05 -12.75 40.82
N PRO A 716 -4.78 -11.65 41.09
CA PRO A 716 -4.26 -10.55 41.93
C PRO A 716 -4.09 -11.01 43.39
N PRO A 717 -3.09 -10.48 44.14
CA PRO A 717 -2.97 -10.72 45.58
C PRO A 717 -4.20 -10.21 46.36
N GLU A 718 -4.52 -10.85 47.48
CA GLU A 718 -5.57 -10.39 48.41
C GLU A 718 -5.33 -8.93 48.84
N GLY A 719 -6.38 -8.10 48.77
CA GLY A 719 -6.35 -6.68 49.20
C GLY A 719 -6.19 -5.64 48.07
N TRP A 720 -5.97 -6.09 46.83
CA TRP A 720 -5.78 -5.21 45.65
C TRP A 720 -6.98 -4.29 45.32
N ALA A 721 -8.22 -4.72 45.59
CA ALA A 721 -9.41 -3.93 45.28
C ALA A 721 -9.61 -2.69 46.18
N THR A 722 -8.93 -2.64 47.34
CA THR A 722 -9.08 -1.54 48.31
C THR A 722 -8.10 -0.39 48.09
N THR A 723 -7.19 -0.51 47.12
CA THR A 723 -6.07 0.42 46.94
C THR A 723 -6.38 1.61 46.02
N PHE A 724 -7.51 1.61 45.29
CA PHE A 724 -7.80 2.61 44.26
C PHE A 724 -9.27 3.04 44.18
N ASP A 725 -9.48 4.29 43.77
CA ASP A 725 -10.80 4.87 43.50
C ASP A 725 -11.35 4.38 42.15
N LEU A 726 -12.39 3.56 42.19
CA LEU A 726 -13.04 2.98 41.01
C LEU A 726 -14.12 3.89 40.39
N ALA A 727 -14.43 5.04 41.01
CA ALA A 727 -15.46 5.97 40.53
C ALA A 727 -15.26 6.48 39.08
N PRO A 728 -14.03 6.69 38.56
CA PRO A 728 -13.82 7.10 37.18
C PRO A 728 -14.24 6.06 36.13
N LEU A 729 -14.31 4.76 36.49
CA LEU A 729 -14.74 3.70 35.57
C LEU A 729 -16.24 3.74 35.28
N ALA A 730 -17.02 3.98 36.33
CA ALA A 730 -18.46 4.09 36.23
C ALA A 730 -18.91 5.31 35.40
N ALA A 731 -18.05 6.34 35.31
CA ALA A 731 -18.31 7.52 34.48
C ALA A 731 -18.22 7.22 32.98
N LEU A 732 -17.29 6.35 32.55
CA LEU A 732 -17.08 5.97 31.14
C LEU A 732 -18.29 5.22 30.54
N GLU A 733 -18.96 4.38 31.32
CA GLU A 733 -20.18 3.68 30.88
C GLU A 733 -21.35 4.66 30.62
N SER A 734 -21.37 5.81 31.30
CA SER A 734 -22.45 6.81 31.20
C SER A 734 -22.28 7.81 30.05
N GLU A 735 -21.07 7.91 29.46
CA GLU A 735 -20.72 8.87 28.39
C GLU A 735 -20.83 8.30 26.97
N ALA A 736 -21.31 7.06 26.80
CA ALA A 736 -21.56 6.42 25.51
C ALA A 736 -22.70 7.10 24.72
N ARG A 737 -22.44 8.28 24.14
CA ARG A 737 -23.32 8.95 23.18
C ARG A 737 -22.68 8.99 21.79
N HIS A 738 -23.54 8.77 20.79
CA HIS A 738 -23.21 8.74 19.37
C HIS A 738 -22.47 10.03 18.94
N PHE A 739 -21.25 9.87 18.43
CA PHE A 739 -20.48 10.94 17.79
C PHE A 739 -20.05 10.49 16.39
N ALA A 740 -20.43 11.28 15.40
CA ALA A 740 -19.86 11.23 14.06
C ALA A 740 -18.43 11.79 14.09
N LEU A 741 -17.48 11.09 13.45
CA LEU A 741 -16.10 11.54 13.32
C LEU A 741 -16.02 12.79 12.42
N PRO A 742 -15.28 13.85 12.79
CA PRO A 742 -14.97 14.94 11.88
C PRO A 742 -14.05 14.45 10.77
N THR A 743 -14.41 14.83 9.54
CA THR A 743 -13.62 14.64 8.33
C THR A 743 -12.52 15.69 8.24
N THR A 744 -11.32 15.42 8.78
CA THR A 744 -10.11 16.14 8.36
C THR A 744 -8.87 15.24 8.28
N PRO A 745 -7.96 15.53 7.33
CA PRO A 745 -6.87 14.64 6.95
C PRO A 745 -5.59 15.02 7.72
N TYR A 746 -5.12 14.16 8.61
CA TYR A 746 -3.70 14.16 8.97
C TYR A 746 -3.05 12.93 8.36
N SER A 747 -2.49 13.18 7.17
CA SER A 747 -1.63 12.26 6.44
C SER A 747 -0.35 12.08 7.23
N ILE A 748 -0.16 10.93 7.88
CA ILE A 748 1.19 10.48 8.21
C ILE A 748 1.85 10.10 6.87
N PRO A 749 3.05 10.61 6.53
CA PRO A 749 3.66 10.35 5.24
C PRO A 749 3.93 8.85 5.06
N PRO A 750 3.84 8.31 3.83
CA PRO A 750 4.23 6.93 3.57
C PRO A 750 5.75 6.81 3.81
N VAL A 751 6.15 6.00 4.78
CA VAL A 751 7.54 5.55 5.00
C VAL A 751 7.91 4.60 3.85
N GLY A 752 8.09 5.16 2.67
CA GLY A 752 8.56 4.46 1.49
C GLY A 752 10.07 4.40 1.51
N LEU A 753 10.65 3.33 2.05
CA LEU A 753 12.04 2.94 1.73
C LEU A 753 12.45 1.52 2.14
N PHE A 754 11.56 0.72 2.73
CA PHE A 754 11.95 -0.60 3.24
C PHE A 754 10.86 -1.65 2.98
N THR A 755 11.20 -2.73 2.26
CA THR A 755 10.36 -3.92 2.08
C THR A 755 10.36 -4.72 3.39
N PRO A 756 9.23 -4.88 4.10
CA PRO A 756 9.16 -5.68 5.33
C PRO A 756 9.78 -7.09 5.20
N LEU A 757 10.62 -7.54 6.15
CA LEU A 757 11.21 -8.89 6.08
C LEU A 757 10.16 -10.02 6.05
N ARG A 758 8.96 -9.78 6.60
CA ARG A 758 7.82 -10.72 6.51
C ARG A 758 7.39 -11.02 5.07
N ASP A 759 7.72 -10.14 4.13
CA ASP A 759 7.41 -10.29 2.71
C ASP A 759 8.47 -11.16 1.98
N VAL A 760 9.58 -11.46 2.65
CA VAL A 760 10.72 -12.26 2.14
C VAL A 760 10.75 -13.67 2.74
N ILE A 761 10.25 -13.84 3.97
CA ILE A 761 10.22 -15.14 4.67
C ILE A 761 8.86 -15.81 4.43
N ASP A 762 8.88 -17.01 3.84
CA ASP A 762 7.69 -17.86 3.68
C ASP A 762 7.16 -18.32 5.06
N PRO A 763 5.97 -17.87 5.50
CA PRO A 763 5.41 -18.25 6.81
C PRO A 763 5.14 -19.75 6.94
N SER A 764 4.99 -20.46 5.82
CA SER A 764 4.76 -21.92 5.78
C SER A 764 6.04 -22.75 5.87
N LYS A 765 7.20 -22.10 5.74
CA LYS A 765 8.54 -22.69 5.87
C LYS A 765 9.43 -21.73 6.66
N PRO A 766 9.24 -21.63 7.98
CA PRO A 766 10.11 -20.80 8.81
C PRO A 766 11.52 -21.37 8.72
N ASP A 767 12.38 -20.76 7.91
CA ASP A 767 13.79 -21.12 7.89
C ASP A 767 14.35 -20.84 9.29
N PRO A 768 14.78 -21.85 10.06
CA PRO A 768 15.35 -21.63 11.38
C PRO A 768 16.65 -20.79 11.32
N SER A 769 17.23 -20.62 10.11
CA SER A 769 18.37 -19.77 9.80
C SER A 769 18.01 -18.41 9.21
N SER A 770 16.72 -18.01 9.13
CA SER A 770 16.23 -16.76 8.50
C SER A 770 16.86 -15.45 8.99
N ALA A 771 17.63 -15.50 10.09
CA ALA A 771 18.57 -14.45 10.44
C ALA A 771 19.61 -14.19 9.34
N SER A 772 19.92 -15.12 8.44
CA SER A 772 20.95 -14.99 7.40
C SER A 772 20.73 -13.83 6.43
N HIS A 773 19.48 -13.38 6.24
CA HIS A 773 19.16 -12.21 5.42
C HIS A 773 19.31 -10.89 6.19
N ILE A 774 19.29 -10.93 7.52
CA ILE A 774 19.51 -9.81 8.45
C ILE A 774 21.02 -9.69 8.78
N LEU A 775 21.69 -10.84 8.99
CA LEU A 775 23.11 -11.04 9.35
C LEU A 775 24.11 -10.64 8.25
N GLY A 776 23.65 -10.04 7.14
CA GLY A 776 24.48 -9.62 6.01
C GLY A 776 24.54 -8.10 5.80
N LEU A 777 23.78 -7.31 6.56
CA LEU A 777 23.90 -5.86 6.53
C LEU A 777 25.06 -5.46 7.46
N PRO A 778 26.08 -4.72 6.99
CA PRO A 778 27.15 -4.29 7.85
C PRO A 778 26.61 -3.28 8.87
N HIS A 779 26.63 -3.63 10.16
CA HIS A 779 26.36 -2.69 11.24
C HIS A 779 27.68 -2.25 11.88
N PRO A 780 27.85 -0.95 12.16
CA PRO A 780 29.00 -0.48 12.92
C PRO A 780 29.04 -1.15 14.29
N ARG A 781 30.23 -1.58 14.74
CA ARG A 781 30.38 -1.97 16.15
C ARG A 781 30.34 -0.70 16.98
N THR A 782 29.40 -0.64 17.92
CA THR A 782 29.27 0.52 18.79
C THR A 782 30.24 0.45 19.95
N PHE A 783 30.75 1.60 20.34
CA PHE A 783 31.46 1.82 21.59
C PHE A 783 30.60 2.70 22.48
N CYS A 784 30.57 2.38 23.77
CA CYS A 784 29.94 3.21 24.79
C CYS A 784 30.80 3.26 26.05
N ALA A 785 31.08 4.48 26.52
CA ALA A 785 31.61 4.77 27.85
C ALA A 785 30.52 5.51 28.62
N ASP A 786 29.92 4.85 29.62
CA ASP A 786 28.72 5.34 30.31
C ASP A 786 28.92 5.45 31.82
N ALA A 787 28.45 6.55 32.40
CA ALA A 787 28.50 6.76 33.84
C ALA A 787 27.59 5.79 34.62
N ASN A 788 26.56 5.21 34.00
CA ASN A 788 25.59 4.31 34.63
C ASN A 788 25.95 2.81 34.50
N ASP A 789 27.08 2.48 33.87
CA ASP A 789 27.51 1.08 33.72
C ASP A 789 28.70 0.77 34.64
N ASP A 790 28.47 -0.07 35.64
CA ASP A 790 29.53 -0.52 36.56
C ASP A 790 30.58 -1.42 35.88
N LYS A 791 30.24 -2.07 34.76
CA LYS A 791 31.12 -2.98 34.01
C LYS A 791 31.96 -2.24 32.97
N HIS A 792 31.39 -1.21 32.34
CA HIS A 792 32.09 -0.34 31.37
C HIS A 792 31.90 1.15 31.72
N PRO A 793 32.44 1.58 32.88
CA PRO A 793 32.20 2.94 33.35
C PRO A 793 32.86 3.96 32.44
N MET A 794 32.22 5.13 32.30
CA MET A 794 32.87 6.32 31.76
C MET A 794 34.02 6.73 32.68
N ALA A 795 35.21 6.23 32.36
CA ALA A 795 36.46 6.45 33.09
C ALA A 795 37.32 7.51 32.36
N PRO A 796 37.15 8.81 32.66
CA PRO A 796 37.90 9.85 31.98
C PRO A 796 39.40 9.78 32.32
N THR A 797 40.24 9.86 31.29
CA THR A 797 41.71 9.96 31.40
C THR A 797 42.14 11.23 32.14
N THR A 798 41.40 12.32 31.98
CA THR A 798 41.55 13.56 32.77
C THR A 798 40.17 14.16 33.05
N HIS A 799 39.92 14.65 34.26
CA HIS A 799 38.62 15.22 34.67
C HIS A 799 38.81 16.44 35.59
N GLU A 800 39.54 17.44 35.10
CA GLU A 800 39.87 18.64 35.88
C GLU A 800 38.61 19.48 36.15
N GLY A 801 38.15 19.50 37.40
CA GLY A 801 36.96 20.23 37.83
C GLY A 801 35.63 19.53 37.52
N TRP A 802 35.67 18.26 37.10
CA TRP A 802 34.51 17.40 36.92
C TRP A 802 34.44 16.35 38.02
N GLU A 803 33.23 16.06 38.51
CA GLU A 803 32.99 15.09 39.59
C GLU A 803 31.84 14.14 39.25
N PRO A 804 31.89 12.88 39.72
CA PRO A 804 30.76 11.96 39.60
C PRO A 804 29.60 12.46 40.47
N PHE A 805 28.40 12.42 39.92
CA PHE A 805 27.18 12.89 40.54
C PHE A 805 26.06 11.87 40.34
N VAL A 806 25.39 11.49 41.44
CA VAL A 806 24.27 10.55 41.39
C VAL A 806 22.97 11.28 41.70
N TRP A 807 22.06 11.29 40.72
CA TRP A 807 20.73 11.85 40.85
C TRP A 807 19.75 10.78 41.35
N ASN A 808 18.99 11.12 42.40
CA ASN A 808 17.98 10.24 43.02
C ASN A 808 18.46 8.81 43.33
N SER A 809 19.76 8.66 43.66
CA SER A 809 20.40 7.37 43.99
C SER A 809 20.44 6.32 42.87
N GLU A 810 20.07 6.70 41.64
CA GLU A 810 19.93 5.75 40.52
C GLU A 810 20.68 6.17 39.25
N LYS A 811 20.78 7.48 38.97
CA LYS A 811 21.34 7.97 37.69
C LYS A 811 22.66 8.66 37.90
N HIS A 812 23.70 8.16 37.26
CA HIS A 812 25.06 8.61 37.36
C HIS A 812 25.41 9.57 36.22
N TYR A 813 26.10 10.65 36.57
CA TYR A 813 26.56 11.70 35.67
C TYR A 813 27.99 12.07 36.01
N TRP A 814 28.71 12.62 35.04
CA TRP A 814 29.82 13.53 35.30
C TRP A 814 29.31 14.96 35.23
N VAL A 815 29.55 15.73 36.29
CA VAL A 815 29.07 17.10 36.45
C VAL A 815 30.23 18.07 36.61
N SER A 816 30.07 19.27 36.06
CA SER A 816 30.87 20.42 36.46
C SER A 816 30.04 21.70 36.38
N SER A 817 30.41 22.68 37.22
CA SER A 817 29.89 24.06 37.18
C SER A 817 31.03 25.09 37.08
N ILE A 818 32.25 24.64 36.80
CA ILE A 818 33.45 25.47 36.77
C ILE A 818 33.77 25.82 35.30
N PRO A 819 33.69 27.11 34.89
CA PRO A 819 34.08 27.51 33.55
C PRO A 819 35.52 27.11 33.22
N GLY A 820 35.73 26.55 32.03
CA GLY A 820 37.03 26.04 31.57
C GLY A 820 37.42 24.67 32.11
N ALA A 821 36.60 24.04 32.97
CA ALA A 821 36.83 22.67 33.44
C ALA A 821 36.73 21.68 32.28
N ARG A 822 37.70 20.77 32.16
CA ARG A 822 37.83 19.83 31.05
C ARG A 822 37.72 18.38 31.51
N ILE A 823 36.95 17.58 30.78
CA ILE A 823 36.88 16.13 30.91
C ILE A 823 37.28 15.48 29.58
N ARG A 824 38.12 14.45 29.64
CA ARG A 824 38.65 13.74 28.48
C ARG A 824 38.41 12.24 28.61
N VAL A 825 37.69 11.67 27.67
CA VAL A 825 37.32 10.25 27.62
C VAL A 825 37.98 9.60 26.43
N GLU A 826 38.60 8.44 26.64
CA GLU A 826 39.14 7.60 25.56
C GLU A 826 38.01 6.78 24.95
N ILE A 827 37.99 6.70 23.62
CA ILE A 827 36.96 6.00 22.85
C ILE A 827 37.59 5.16 21.74
N GLU A 828 36.95 4.06 21.38
CA GLU A 828 37.30 3.27 20.20
C GLU A 828 36.29 3.56 19.08
N VAL A 829 36.77 4.00 17.92
CA VAL A 829 35.97 4.35 16.75
C VAL A 829 36.07 3.24 15.70
N ASN A 830 34.94 2.80 15.13
CA ASN A 830 34.89 1.72 14.15
C ASN A 830 34.41 2.20 12.76
N ALA A 831 33.36 3.01 12.69
CA ALA A 831 32.71 3.53 11.48
C ALA A 831 32.68 5.06 11.41
N GLY A 832 33.02 5.77 12.49
CA GLY A 832 33.47 7.15 12.42
C GLY A 832 32.49 8.22 12.92
N SER A 833 31.36 7.87 13.53
CA SER A 833 30.47 8.85 14.18
C SER A 833 30.73 8.86 15.69
N ILE A 834 30.81 10.06 16.28
CA ILE A 834 31.05 10.23 17.71
C ILE A 834 29.99 11.14 18.30
N ALA A 835 29.44 10.76 19.45
CA ALA A 835 28.36 11.45 20.11
C ALA A 835 28.56 11.55 21.62
N VAL A 836 27.96 12.58 22.21
CA VAL A 836 27.89 12.80 23.66
C VAL A 836 26.42 12.76 24.07
N TYR A 837 26.12 11.97 25.09
CA TYR A 837 24.80 11.90 25.73
C TYR A 837 24.82 12.76 27.00
N TYR A 838 24.01 13.83 27.04
CA TYR A 838 24.07 14.86 28.09
C TYR A 838 22.70 15.36 28.51
N PHE A 839 22.59 15.84 29.74
CA PHE A 839 21.31 16.22 30.35
C PHE A 839 20.84 17.61 29.88
N ARG A 840 19.54 17.72 29.55
CA ARG A 840 18.89 18.98 29.18
C ARG A 840 17.61 19.22 29.98
N SER A 841 17.37 20.49 30.28
CA SER A 841 16.26 20.92 31.13
C SER A 841 16.00 22.41 31.01
N GLN A 842 14.75 22.82 31.18
CA GLN A 842 14.39 24.22 31.43
C GLN A 842 14.36 24.58 32.92
N ASP A 843 14.34 23.58 33.82
CA ASP A 843 14.09 23.73 35.26
C ASP A 843 15.37 23.71 36.11
N TYR A 844 16.47 23.12 35.61
CA TYR A 844 17.69 22.85 36.39
C TYR A 844 18.85 23.83 36.14
N ASP A 845 18.58 24.99 35.53
CA ASP A 845 19.55 26.07 35.34
C ASP A 845 20.89 25.60 34.71
N LEU A 846 20.77 24.84 33.62
CA LEU A 846 21.90 24.16 32.99
C LEU A 846 22.68 25.10 32.05
N GLY A 847 24.00 25.00 32.12
CA GLY A 847 24.95 25.71 31.29
C GLY A 847 25.25 25.01 29.96
N ASP A 848 26.29 25.46 29.27
CA ASP A 848 26.72 24.91 27.99
C ASP A 848 28.14 24.34 28.08
N ALA A 849 28.46 23.38 27.21
CA ALA A 849 29.82 22.86 27.04
C ALA A 849 30.23 22.80 25.56
N HIS A 850 31.53 22.87 25.27
CA HIS A 850 32.10 22.54 23.97
C HIS A 850 32.71 21.15 24.01
N CYS A 851 32.39 20.30 23.04
CA CYS A 851 33.00 18.98 22.92
C CYS A 851 33.65 18.80 21.54
N TRP A 852 34.83 18.19 21.50
CA TRP A 852 35.57 17.89 20.27
C TRP A 852 36.36 16.59 20.37
N VAL A 853 36.85 16.13 19.22
CA VAL A 853 37.62 14.90 19.08
C VAL A 853 39.10 15.24 18.86
N ASP A 854 39.99 14.60 19.60
CA ASP A 854 41.44 14.75 19.57
C ASP A 854 41.91 16.22 19.60
N ASP A 855 42.57 16.68 18.54
CA ASP A 855 43.10 18.03 18.37
C ASP A 855 42.16 18.95 17.55
N ASN A 856 40.95 18.48 17.20
CA ASN A 856 39.95 19.22 16.44
C ASN A 856 39.18 20.27 17.30
N GLU A 857 39.86 21.00 18.16
CA GLU A 857 39.24 22.01 19.06
C GLU A 857 38.52 23.12 18.26
N LYS A 858 38.98 23.42 17.04
CA LYS A 858 38.31 24.38 16.14
C LYS A 858 36.98 23.87 15.59
N GLY A 859 36.79 22.55 15.54
CA GLY A 859 35.56 21.88 15.15
C GLY A 859 34.61 21.61 16.31
N ALA A 860 34.92 22.11 17.53
CA ALA A 860 34.13 21.82 18.71
C ALA A 860 32.64 22.17 18.54
N VAL A 861 31.79 21.25 18.97
CA VAL A 861 30.34 21.40 18.94
C VAL A 861 29.87 21.91 20.29
N ARG A 862 29.06 22.98 20.26
CA ARG A 862 28.42 23.55 21.46
C ARG A 862 27.19 22.75 21.84
N LEU A 863 27.21 22.17 23.03
CA LEU A 863 26.12 21.43 23.65
C LEU A 863 25.40 22.35 24.65
N ALA A 864 24.11 22.60 24.42
CA ALA A 864 23.33 23.54 25.22
C ALA A 864 22.49 22.80 26.27
N GLY A 865 22.74 23.04 27.55
CA GLY A 865 21.99 22.40 28.64
C GLY A 865 20.53 22.86 28.73
N TYR A 866 20.25 24.10 28.34
CA TYR A 866 18.89 24.64 28.33
C TYR A 866 18.10 24.24 27.07
N TRP A 867 16.79 24.02 27.23
CA TRP A 867 15.81 23.94 26.15
C TRP A 867 14.43 24.43 26.61
N THR A 868 13.45 24.51 25.71
CA THR A 868 12.09 24.96 26.01
C THR A 868 11.08 23.83 26.19
N LYS A 869 11.55 22.58 26.32
CA LYS A 869 10.70 21.40 26.48
C LYS A 869 10.27 21.26 27.94
N GLN A 870 9.04 20.80 28.17
CA GLN A 870 8.47 20.67 29.51
C GLN A 870 9.01 19.47 30.32
N TYR A 871 9.73 18.57 29.66
CA TYR A 871 10.33 17.40 30.26
C TYR A 871 11.85 17.54 30.40
N ASN A 872 12.41 16.72 31.29
CA ASN A 872 13.80 16.77 31.71
C ASN A 872 14.47 15.42 31.44
N MET A 873 15.40 15.36 30.49
CA MET A 873 16.03 14.11 30.07
C MET A 873 17.40 14.34 29.46
N ALA A 874 18.18 13.26 29.34
CA ALA A 874 19.40 13.29 28.57
C ALA A 874 19.10 13.12 27.09
N VAL A 875 19.93 13.72 26.23
CA VAL A 875 19.82 13.62 24.77
C VAL A 875 21.19 13.45 24.15
N VAL A 876 21.18 12.92 22.93
CA VAL A 876 22.38 12.72 22.13
C VAL A 876 22.71 13.96 21.29
N ALA A 877 24.00 14.29 21.22
CA ALA A 877 24.53 15.20 20.22
C ALA A 877 25.74 14.59 19.53
N TYR A 878 25.70 14.50 18.20
CA TYR A 878 26.86 14.17 17.39
C TYR A 878 27.85 15.34 17.42
N ILE A 879 29.11 15.03 17.72
CA ILE A 879 30.18 16.02 17.86
C ILE A 879 31.21 15.94 16.73
N ASP A 880 31.33 14.78 16.07
CA ASP A 880 32.15 14.62 14.86
C ASP A 880 31.67 13.42 14.02
N GLU A 881 31.98 13.46 12.72
CA GLU A 881 31.64 12.41 11.76
C GLU A 881 32.81 12.13 10.82
N LYS A 882 32.91 10.89 10.32
CA LYS A 882 33.99 10.41 9.44
C LYS A 882 35.36 10.42 10.12
N VAL A 883 35.38 10.26 11.44
CA VAL A 883 36.61 10.03 12.20
C VAL A 883 37.19 8.67 11.79
N THR A 884 38.51 8.61 11.68
CA THR A 884 39.20 7.38 11.28
C THR A 884 38.95 6.26 12.30
N PRO A 885 38.95 4.99 11.89
CA PRO A 885 38.88 3.90 12.86
C PRO A 885 40.15 3.85 13.73
N GLY A 886 39.99 3.58 15.03
CA GLY A 886 41.09 3.50 16.01
C GLY A 886 40.74 4.10 17.37
N ASP A 887 41.77 4.28 18.20
CA ASP A 887 41.65 4.93 19.51
C ASP A 887 41.66 6.45 19.34
N HIS A 888 40.68 7.11 19.95
CA HIS A 888 40.47 8.56 19.89
C HIS A 888 40.12 9.10 21.28
N TYR A 889 40.15 10.43 21.43
CA TYR A 889 39.74 11.10 22.66
C TYR A 889 38.63 12.12 22.42
N VAL A 890 37.60 12.07 23.25
CA VAL A 890 36.59 13.14 23.33
C VAL A 890 36.93 14.05 24.49
N THR A 891 37.09 15.33 24.22
CA THR A 891 37.28 16.36 25.27
C THR A 891 36.06 17.26 25.32
N CYS A 892 35.51 17.48 26.52
CA CYS A 892 34.43 18.43 26.77
C CYS A 892 34.86 19.49 27.79
N GLU A 893 34.55 20.76 27.50
CA GLU A 893 34.87 21.93 28.32
C GLU A 893 33.61 22.74 28.66
N VAL A 894 33.40 23.06 29.94
CA VAL A 894 32.29 23.93 30.37
C VAL A 894 32.54 25.38 29.97
N LEU A 895 31.55 26.01 29.34
CA LEU A 895 31.67 27.39 28.85
C LEU A 895 31.42 28.43 29.96
N GLU A 896 32.05 29.60 29.81
CA GLU A 896 31.82 30.76 30.67
C GLU A 896 30.43 31.40 30.45
N THR A 897 29.93 31.37 29.22
CA THR A 897 28.65 31.97 28.82
C THR A 897 27.63 30.91 28.42
N SER A 898 26.43 30.96 28.98
CA SER A 898 25.34 30.02 28.65
C SER A 898 24.40 30.56 27.57
N SER A 899 23.76 29.64 26.84
CA SER A 899 22.64 29.92 25.94
C SER A 899 21.29 30.04 26.67
N HIS A 900 21.27 29.81 28.00
CA HIS A 900 20.07 29.87 28.83
C HIS A 900 19.47 31.29 28.83
N PRO A 901 18.24 31.49 28.30
CA PRO A 901 17.67 32.80 28.02
C PRO A 901 17.34 33.61 29.28
N HIS A 902 17.17 32.92 30.41
CA HIS A 902 16.83 33.53 31.70
C HIS A 902 18.00 33.57 32.69
N ASN A 903 19.15 32.98 32.36
CA ASN A 903 20.33 32.96 33.22
C ASN A 903 21.61 32.75 32.40
N ALA A 904 22.20 33.86 31.94
CA ALA A 904 23.45 33.81 31.17
C ALA A 904 24.65 33.24 31.97
N GLU A 905 24.53 33.15 33.31
CA GLU A 905 25.55 32.64 34.23
C GLU A 905 25.37 31.16 34.59
N ALA A 906 24.37 30.47 34.01
CA ALA A 906 24.18 29.04 34.19
C ALA A 906 25.42 28.25 33.74
N ARG A 907 26.00 27.44 34.63
CA ARG A 907 27.27 26.73 34.38
C ARG A 907 27.20 25.22 34.61
N ASN A 908 26.14 24.73 35.22
CA ASN A 908 25.98 23.33 35.54
C ASN A 908 25.78 22.52 34.25
N PHE A 909 26.71 21.65 33.90
CA PHE A 909 26.62 20.75 32.76
C PHE A 909 26.79 19.30 33.21
N ARG A 910 26.00 18.39 32.65
CA ARG A 910 25.99 16.97 33.05
C ARG A 910 26.13 16.05 31.83
N ILE A 911 27.16 15.22 31.83
CA ILE A 911 27.39 14.19 30.81
C ILE A 911 27.03 12.83 31.39
N VAL A 912 26.33 12.03 30.60
CA VAL A 912 25.94 10.66 30.95
C VAL A 912 26.90 9.67 30.27
N ALA A 913 27.09 9.81 28.96
CA ALA A 913 27.89 8.87 28.18
C ALA A 913 28.61 9.54 27.01
N VAL A 914 29.71 8.93 26.58
CA VAL A 914 30.41 9.20 25.32
C VAL A 914 30.33 7.96 24.46
N MET A 915 29.89 8.12 23.21
CA MET A 915 29.47 7.03 22.34
C MET A 915 30.13 7.16 20.98
N ALA A 916 30.46 6.03 20.33
CA ALA A 916 31.01 6.02 18.98
C ALA A 916 30.49 4.83 18.16
N THR A 917 30.52 4.98 16.84
CA THR A 917 30.29 3.89 15.87
C THR A 917 31.52 3.50 15.12
#